data_AF-A0AB37AW66-F1
#
_entry.id   AF-A0AB37AW66-F1
#
_cell.length_a   1.000
_cell.length_b   1.000
_cell.length_c   1.000
_cell.angle_alpha   90.00
_cell.angle_beta   90.00
_cell.angle_gamma   90.00
#
_symmetry.space_group_name_H-M   'P 1'
#
loop_
_entity.id
_entity.type
_entity.pdbx_description
1 polymer ?
#
loop_
_entity_poly.entity_id
_entity_poly.type
_entity_poly.pdbx_seq_one_letter_code
_entity_poly.pdbx_strand_id
1 'polypeptide(L)'
;MTSRRFRPHARPRALGLLAVLLVSAATLAACGGDEPGASAALAAAPSANSVFQVGTTTVDPNLPAEPALPTDAQVCSTLEASNTLVSRPDGSLPPEADPSPSGVGKAVSAATANPDQARIQAALDACGAAVDAEVGAAIAAADAAATASQKAAAVPNVNLAGASGETLAQPKYRASKFAVRLVVNHAGAGNGFISGPLTLPSGVTLWIDKGVTLYASRDVKAYAPNVAGPYCGNTAVSATKAGSSSNCLALITGTNLVNAAVVGDGRIDGRGYAELVTSDAKYPLMKVDMTCSNTYAAYRNGTVAPDGTACDDGGTVVDSKSTVRNMTWWDLAYLGNMVQNGTTGFGSQSNFRLMVFNYAKNLTLYRITLNNSPNFHVVPSGIDGLTVWNVKVQTPTLAAFANPAGNGNPLYNGQTFNADNVKNTDAFDPGSASKPISAALSTGSTTTSASPVSFDGYLKNVVFAYNYVSTGDDDIALKGGNNPSPAGSQLPGIDGNRDVRADRKWGIAIAHNHIYWGHGISIGSETNGGVTNVQVYDNSFQDSEEGLRIKSDYARGGEVSQIHYANICIRDAKNALLFTPYYSTKAVPAGGPLYPNFHDISLANVAIFGEAGVKLQGFEANTGGYGEPAFPLAMTLTDVVADTPDSISVIASDANLTLRNVNLPIFASTANRVVVDGTATHNARPANVVDCSKAFVDFPGIDQSNPFGTTWAPSL
;
A
#
# COMPACT_ATOMS: atom_id res chain seq x y z
N MET A 1 -39.49 33.28 -38.20
CA MET A 1 -39.56 33.01 -39.65
C MET A 1 -38.88 31.67 -39.90
N THR A 2 -39.60 30.77 -40.59
CA THR A 2 -39.17 29.51 -41.26
C THR A 2 -38.47 28.42 -40.40
N SER A 3 -39.16 27.42 -39.82
CA SER A 3 -39.81 26.20 -40.40
C SER A 3 -38.81 25.14 -40.92
N ARG A 4 -38.73 23.92 -40.35
CA ARG A 4 -39.38 22.62 -40.75
C ARG A 4 -38.51 21.49 -40.12
N ARG A 5 -38.93 20.26 -39.78
CA ARG A 5 -40.18 19.46 -39.87
C ARG A 5 -40.00 18.20 -39.01
N PHE A 6 -41.09 17.77 -38.37
CA PHE A 6 -41.35 16.42 -37.82
C PHE A 6 -41.53 15.38 -38.94
N ARG A 7 -41.15 14.10 -38.71
CA ARG A 7 -42.11 12.97 -38.57
C ARG A 7 -41.43 11.60 -38.22
N PRO A 8 -42.16 10.68 -37.55
CA PRO A 8 -41.69 9.37 -37.03
C PRO A 8 -42.25 8.17 -37.82
N HIS A 9 -41.77 6.94 -37.58
CA HIS A 9 -42.42 5.62 -37.81
C HIS A 9 -41.48 4.50 -37.31
N ALA A 10 -41.85 3.26 -36.97
CA ALA A 10 -43.06 2.56 -36.54
C ALA A 10 -42.60 1.10 -36.25
N ARG A 11 -43.24 0.40 -35.31
CA ARG A 11 -43.01 -1.04 -35.04
C ARG A 11 -43.47 -1.93 -36.20
N PRO A 12 -43.09 -3.22 -36.19
CA PRO A 12 -44.17 -4.21 -36.09
C PRO A 12 -43.91 -5.35 -35.08
N ARG A 13 -45.01 -5.86 -34.53
CA ARG A 13 -45.16 -7.17 -33.87
C ARG A 13 -45.50 -8.21 -34.94
N ALA A 14 -45.08 -9.46 -34.77
CA ALA A 14 -45.79 -10.63 -35.29
C ALA A 14 -45.69 -11.81 -34.31
N LEU A 15 -46.85 -12.37 -34.02
CA LEU A 15 -47.14 -13.59 -33.25
C LEU A 15 -46.85 -14.84 -34.11
N GLY A 16 -46.50 -15.94 -33.46
CA GLY A 16 -46.54 -17.30 -34.02
C GLY A 16 -46.48 -18.35 -32.92
N LEU A 17 -47.58 -19.09 -32.76
CA LEU A 17 -47.93 -20.03 -31.69
C LEU A 17 -47.67 -21.50 -32.13
N LEU A 18 -47.76 -22.45 -31.18
CA LEU A 18 -47.86 -23.93 -31.31
C LEU A 18 -46.55 -24.72 -31.55
N ALA A 19 -46.30 -25.92 -30.99
CA ALA A 19 -47.05 -26.78 -30.07
C ALA A 19 -46.10 -27.84 -29.44
N VAL A 20 -46.38 -28.16 -28.17
CA VAL A 20 -46.47 -29.49 -27.53
C VAL A 20 -45.74 -30.68 -28.16
N LEU A 21 -44.87 -31.32 -27.35
CA LEU A 21 -44.84 -32.79 -27.23
C LEU A 21 -44.34 -33.19 -25.83
N LEU A 22 -45.22 -33.88 -25.12
CA LEU A 22 -45.04 -34.58 -23.84
C LEU A 22 -44.82 -36.07 -24.11
N VAL A 23 -44.48 -36.81 -23.04
CA VAL A 23 -44.37 -38.29 -22.90
C VAL A 23 -42.91 -38.76 -23.14
N SER A 24 -42.21 -39.46 -22.23
CA SER A 24 -42.65 -40.55 -21.33
C SER A 24 -41.78 -40.68 -20.07
N ALA A 25 -42.36 -41.29 -19.02
CA ALA A 25 -41.74 -41.64 -17.76
C ALA A 25 -41.14 -43.08 -17.73
N ALA A 26 -40.14 -43.25 -16.85
CA ALA A 26 -39.79 -44.39 -15.99
C ALA A 26 -39.71 -45.84 -16.52
N THR A 27 -38.61 -46.54 -16.23
CA THR A 27 -38.57 -47.76 -15.36
C THR A 27 -37.14 -48.30 -15.12
N LEU A 28 -36.98 -48.94 -13.95
CA LEU A 28 -35.81 -49.50 -13.26
C LEU A 28 -35.19 -50.78 -13.87
N ALA A 29 -33.89 -51.03 -13.55
CA ALA A 29 -33.28 -52.25 -12.96
C ALA A 29 -31.79 -52.35 -13.39
N ALA A 30 -30.79 -52.16 -12.51
CA ALA A 30 -30.24 -53.03 -11.46
C ALA A 30 -29.27 -54.13 -11.96
N CYS A 31 -28.01 -54.04 -11.48
CA CYS A 31 -26.93 -55.03 -11.25
C CYS A 31 -25.61 -54.23 -11.29
N GLY A 32 -24.72 -54.14 -10.29
CA GLY A 32 -24.38 -54.94 -9.11
C GLY A 32 -22.85 -55.11 -9.10
N GLY A 33 -22.15 -54.69 -8.04
CA GLY A 33 -20.70 -54.89 -7.87
C GLY A 33 -20.05 -54.05 -6.76
N ASP A 34 -19.81 -54.71 -5.61
CA ASP A 34 -19.32 -54.28 -4.27
C ASP A 34 -17.86 -53.73 -4.21
N GLU A 35 -17.58 -52.58 -3.54
CA GLU A 35 -16.99 -52.35 -2.15
C GLU A 35 -15.44 -52.21 -2.11
N PRO A 36 -14.76 -51.62 -1.09
CA PRO A 36 -15.17 -50.64 -0.04
C PRO A 36 -14.22 -49.40 0.15
N GLY A 37 -14.73 -48.34 0.77
CA GLY A 37 -14.03 -47.68 1.90
C GLY A 37 -13.24 -46.36 1.69
N ALA A 38 -13.93 -45.23 1.53
CA ALA A 38 -13.45 -43.95 2.03
C ALA A 38 -14.66 -43.12 2.50
N SER A 39 -14.76 -42.87 3.81
CA SER A 39 -15.83 -42.06 4.39
C SER A 39 -15.69 -40.61 3.92
N ALA A 40 -16.43 -40.22 2.90
CA ALA A 40 -16.73 -38.83 2.65
C ALA A 40 -17.60 -38.35 3.83
N ALA A 41 -17.01 -37.57 4.73
CA ALA A 41 -17.77 -36.78 5.67
C ALA A 41 -18.68 -35.87 4.84
N LEU A 42 -19.97 -36.20 4.81
CA LEU A 42 -21.02 -35.32 4.32
C LEU A 42 -20.91 -34.02 5.11
N ALA A 43 -20.39 -32.98 4.44
CA ALA A 43 -20.42 -31.63 4.95
C ALA A 43 -21.88 -31.31 5.31
N ALA A 44 -22.12 -31.03 6.59
CA ALA A 44 -23.42 -30.59 7.04
C ALA A 44 -23.84 -29.37 6.21
N ALA A 45 -25.08 -29.38 5.69
CA ALA A 45 -25.65 -28.21 5.07
C ALA A 45 -25.57 -27.02 6.05
N PRO A 46 -25.10 -25.84 5.62
CA PRO A 46 -25.01 -24.69 6.52
C PRO A 46 -26.41 -24.39 7.06
N SER A 47 -26.51 -24.25 8.38
CA SER A 47 -27.75 -23.86 9.02
C SER A 47 -28.18 -22.49 8.50
N ALA A 48 -29.47 -22.32 8.22
CA ALA A 48 -30.03 -21.11 7.61
C ALA A 48 -29.96 -19.84 8.49
N ASN A 49 -29.10 -19.82 9.52
CA ASN A 49 -28.96 -18.76 10.51
C ASN A 49 -27.49 -18.39 10.86
N SER A 50 -26.48 -18.92 10.15
CA SER A 50 -25.09 -18.53 10.45
C SER A 50 -24.73 -17.22 9.77
N VAL A 51 -24.49 -16.17 10.56
CA VAL A 51 -23.86 -14.92 10.10
C VAL A 51 -22.45 -15.20 9.58
N PHE A 52 -21.93 -14.33 8.70
CA PHE A 52 -20.58 -14.49 8.15
C PHE A 52 -19.53 -14.39 9.27
N GLN A 53 -18.57 -15.31 9.31
CA GLN A 53 -17.51 -15.34 10.32
C GLN A 53 -16.21 -14.74 9.76
N VAL A 54 -15.85 -13.55 10.26
CA VAL A 54 -14.68 -12.82 9.78
C VAL A 54 -13.39 -13.52 10.17
N GLY A 55 -12.41 -13.50 9.27
CA GLY A 55 -11.06 -14.04 9.48
C GLY A 55 -10.99 -15.57 9.39
N THR A 56 -11.97 -16.23 8.75
CA THR A 56 -11.97 -17.70 8.58
C THR A 56 -11.95 -18.18 7.13
N THR A 57 -12.15 -17.26 6.19
CA THR A 57 -12.05 -17.57 4.77
C THR A 57 -10.62 -17.98 4.45
N THR A 58 -10.45 -19.14 3.80
CA THR A 58 -9.13 -19.65 3.36
C THR A 58 -9.01 -19.70 1.83
N VAL A 59 -10.15 -19.69 1.14
CA VAL A 59 -10.25 -19.65 -0.31
C VAL A 59 -11.42 -18.74 -0.66
N ASP A 60 -11.17 -17.72 -1.48
CA ASP A 60 -12.22 -16.84 -1.99
C ASP A 60 -12.30 -16.94 -3.52
N PRO A 61 -13.41 -17.46 -4.10
CA PRO A 61 -13.59 -17.56 -5.55
C PRO A 61 -13.74 -16.20 -6.25
N ASN A 62 -13.91 -15.10 -5.51
CA ASN A 62 -13.98 -13.75 -6.06
C ASN A 62 -12.60 -13.11 -6.27
N LEU A 63 -11.56 -13.70 -5.67
CA LEU A 63 -10.17 -13.28 -5.79
C LEU A 63 -9.43 -14.16 -6.81
N PRO A 64 -8.32 -13.67 -7.39
CA PRO A 64 -7.42 -14.53 -8.15
C PRO A 64 -6.81 -15.61 -7.24
N ALA A 65 -6.27 -16.65 -7.87
CA ALA A 65 -5.55 -17.70 -7.14
C ALA A 65 -4.36 -17.13 -6.35
N GLU A 66 -4.09 -17.71 -5.17
CA GLU A 66 -2.90 -17.40 -4.39
C GLU A 66 -1.64 -17.55 -5.26
N PRO A 67 -0.70 -16.58 -5.22
CA PRO A 67 0.58 -16.69 -5.93
C PRO A 67 1.39 -17.91 -5.46
N ALA A 68 2.26 -18.43 -6.35
CA ALA A 68 3.22 -19.48 -5.99
C ALA A 68 4.64 -18.91 -5.90
N LEU A 69 5.46 -19.47 -5.01
CA LEU A 69 6.90 -19.18 -5.02
C LEU A 69 7.60 -19.83 -6.22
N PRO A 70 8.74 -19.26 -6.65
CA PRO A 70 9.65 -19.94 -7.57
C PRO A 70 10.03 -21.36 -7.13
N THR A 71 10.16 -22.26 -8.11
CA THR A 71 10.85 -23.54 -7.94
C THR A 71 12.36 -23.36 -8.17
N ASP A 72 13.18 -24.32 -7.75
CA ASP A 72 14.64 -24.23 -7.92
C ASP A 72 15.05 -24.17 -9.40
N ALA A 73 14.31 -24.85 -10.29
CA ALA A 73 14.55 -24.81 -11.75
C ALA A 73 14.31 -23.43 -12.38
N GLN A 74 13.74 -22.51 -11.61
CA GLN A 74 13.36 -21.17 -12.00
C GLN A 74 14.28 -20.10 -11.34
N VAL A 75 15.32 -20.52 -10.63
CA VAL A 75 16.30 -19.60 -10.05
C VAL A 75 17.45 -19.39 -11.04
N CYS A 76 17.65 -18.16 -11.51
CA CYS A 76 18.81 -17.82 -12.36
C CYS A 76 20.04 -17.41 -11.55
N SER A 77 19.88 -16.98 -10.29
CA SER A 77 21.01 -16.76 -9.39
C SER A 77 20.63 -17.01 -7.94
N THR A 78 21.50 -17.71 -7.22
CA THR A 78 21.41 -17.86 -5.76
C THR A 78 22.58 -17.13 -5.13
N LEU A 79 22.28 -16.22 -4.19
CA LEU A 79 23.29 -15.48 -3.45
C LEU A 79 23.22 -15.88 -1.98
N GLU A 80 24.34 -16.32 -1.41
CA GLU A 80 24.42 -16.63 0.01
C GLU A 80 24.74 -15.39 0.85
N ALA A 81 24.24 -15.37 2.08
CA ALA A 81 24.56 -14.36 3.08
C ALA A 81 26.03 -14.41 3.49
N SER A 82 26.58 -13.27 3.90
CA SER A 82 27.90 -13.23 4.55
C SER A 82 27.83 -13.95 5.89
N ASN A 83 28.83 -14.77 6.23
CA ASN A 83 28.91 -15.45 7.52
C ASN A 83 28.95 -14.49 8.72
N THR A 84 29.30 -13.22 8.51
CA THR A 84 29.40 -12.21 9.58
C THR A 84 28.09 -11.46 9.85
N LEU A 85 27.12 -11.53 8.93
CA LEU A 85 25.84 -10.85 9.06
C LEU A 85 24.82 -11.82 9.65
N VAL A 86 24.68 -11.78 10.98
CA VAL A 86 23.79 -12.65 11.75
C VAL A 86 22.75 -11.80 12.45
N SER A 87 21.47 -12.01 12.12
CA SER A 87 20.35 -11.33 12.77
C SER A 87 20.13 -11.85 14.20
N ARG A 88 19.56 -11.01 15.06
CA ARG A 88 18.98 -11.45 16.32
C ARG A 88 17.66 -12.21 16.10
N PRO A 89 17.13 -12.91 17.12
CA PRO A 89 15.81 -13.58 17.03
C PRO A 89 14.63 -12.62 16.75
N ASP A 90 14.75 -11.34 17.12
CA ASP A 90 13.78 -10.29 16.77
C ASP A 90 13.96 -9.76 15.32
N GLY A 91 14.90 -10.36 14.59
CA GLY A 91 15.33 -10.03 13.24
C GLY A 91 16.08 -8.71 13.10
N SER A 92 16.44 -8.02 14.20
CA SER A 92 17.29 -6.83 14.14
C SER A 92 18.76 -7.21 13.88
N LEU A 93 19.51 -6.34 13.20
CA LEU A 93 20.95 -6.54 13.03
C LEU A 93 21.69 -6.00 14.27
N PRO A 94 22.43 -6.85 15.02
CA PRO A 94 23.21 -6.38 16.16
C PRO A 94 24.32 -5.40 15.72
N PRO A 95 24.67 -4.38 16.54
CA PRO A 95 25.76 -3.45 16.24
C PRO A 95 27.10 -4.14 15.93
N GLU A 96 27.39 -5.26 16.60
CA GLU A 96 28.61 -6.05 16.40
C GLU A 96 28.65 -6.81 15.05
N ALA A 97 27.49 -7.07 14.45
CA ALA A 97 27.39 -7.69 13.12
C ALA A 97 27.36 -6.65 12.00
N ASP A 98 26.96 -5.40 12.27
CA ASP A 98 26.98 -4.34 11.28
C ASP A 98 28.44 -3.90 11.01
N PRO A 99 28.97 -4.10 9.79
CA PRO A 99 30.33 -3.71 9.45
C PRO A 99 30.53 -2.18 9.48
N SER A 100 29.46 -1.39 9.35
CA SER A 100 29.52 0.06 9.42
C SER A 100 29.57 0.55 10.87
N PRO A 101 30.62 1.30 11.29
CA PRO A 101 30.74 1.75 12.67
C PRO A 101 29.59 2.66 13.08
N SER A 102 29.17 2.55 14.35
CA SER A 102 28.32 3.54 15.00
C SER A 102 29.12 4.77 15.44
N GLY A 103 28.44 5.91 15.55
CA GLY A 103 28.99 7.12 16.19
C GLY A 103 29.54 8.22 15.28
N VAL A 104 30.02 9.25 15.96
CA VAL A 104 30.37 10.60 15.49
C VAL A 104 31.63 10.61 14.63
N GLY A 105 31.56 11.22 13.43
CA GLY A 105 32.74 11.73 12.72
C GLY A 105 33.66 10.68 12.09
N LYS A 106 33.25 9.40 12.06
CA LYS A 106 33.99 8.34 11.36
C LYS A 106 33.42 8.19 9.95
N ALA A 107 34.20 8.58 8.94
CA ALA A 107 33.86 8.28 7.55
C ALA A 107 33.77 6.75 7.37
N VAL A 108 32.69 6.28 6.75
CA VAL A 108 32.56 4.86 6.39
C VAL A 108 32.91 4.66 4.93
N SER A 109 33.45 3.49 4.57
CA SER A 109 33.60 3.16 3.16
C SER A 109 32.27 2.66 2.60
N ALA A 110 31.96 2.98 1.34
CA ALA A 110 30.76 2.45 0.67
C ALA A 110 30.73 0.91 0.68
N ALA A 111 31.88 0.26 0.50
CA ALA A 111 32.00 -1.20 0.56
C ALA A 111 31.64 -1.78 1.94
N THR A 112 31.83 -1.00 3.01
CA THR A 112 31.49 -1.38 4.38
C THR A 112 30.02 -1.13 4.68
N ALA A 113 29.49 0.04 4.34
CA ALA A 113 28.12 0.39 4.66
C ALA A 113 27.09 -0.21 3.71
N ASN A 114 27.53 -0.69 2.56
CA ASN A 114 26.69 -1.22 1.49
C ASN A 114 27.41 -2.36 0.71
N PRO A 115 27.75 -3.46 1.39
CA PRO A 115 28.55 -4.54 0.81
C PRO A 115 27.84 -5.33 -0.29
N ASP A 116 26.50 -5.45 -0.24
CA ASP A 116 25.78 -6.41 -1.07
C ASP A 116 25.08 -5.81 -2.30
N GLN A 117 24.88 -4.49 -2.37
CA GLN A 117 24.13 -3.87 -3.48
C GLN A 117 24.68 -4.27 -4.85
N ALA A 118 26.00 -4.15 -5.05
CA ALA A 118 26.60 -4.41 -6.36
C ALA A 118 26.39 -5.87 -6.82
N ARG A 119 26.53 -6.85 -5.91
CA ARG A 119 26.35 -8.25 -6.25
C ARG A 119 24.88 -8.64 -6.45
N ILE A 120 23.96 -8.07 -5.66
CA ILE A 120 22.53 -8.29 -5.81
C ILE A 120 22.05 -7.67 -7.12
N GLN A 121 22.45 -6.42 -7.41
CA GLN A 121 22.08 -5.76 -8.66
C GLN A 121 22.64 -6.51 -9.88
N ALA A 122 23.89 -6.96 -9.83
CA ALA A 122 24.46 -7.75 -10.93
C ALA A 122 23.69 -9.06 -11.18
N ALA A 123 23.21 -9.72 -10.12
CA ALA A 123 22.36 -10.91 -10.26
C ALA A 123 21.00 -10.57 -10.87
N LEU A 124 20.36 -9.47 -10.45
CA LEU A 124 19.11 -8.99 -11.02
C LEU A 124 19.27 -8.64 -12.52
N ASP A 125 20.32 -7.91 -12.87
CA ASP A 125 20.62 -7.52 -14.25
C ASP A 125 20.88 -8.73 -15.14
N ALA A 126 21.65 -9.72 -14.65
CA ALA A 126 21.90 -10.96 -15.37
C ALA A 126 20.62 -11.79 -15.58
N CYS A 127 19.77 -11.90 -14.56
CA CYS A 127 18.46 -12.54 -14.68
C CYS A 127 17.57 -11.80 -15.68
N GLY A 128 17.57 -10.46 -15.68
CA GLY A 128 16.84 -9.66 -16.66
C GLY A 128 17.34 -9.90 -18.09
N ALA A 129 18.66 -9.93 -18.31
CA ALA A 129 19.21 -10.25 -19.64
C ALA A 129 18.77 -11.64 -20.13
N ALA A 130 18.57 -12.60 -19.21
CA ALA A 130 18.03 -13.91 -19.54
C ALA A 130 16.54 -13.86 -19.93
N VAL A 131 15.74 -12.98 -19.30
CA VAL A 131 14.36 -12.68 -19.74
C VAL A 131 14.37 -12.22 -21.19
N ASP A 132 15.18 -11.21 -21.52
CA ASP A 132 15.24 -10.65 -22.88
C ASP A 132 15.62 -11.70 -23.93
N ALA A 133 16.63 -12.52 -23.63
CA ALA A 133 17.13 -13.55 -24.54
C ALA A 133 16.06 -14.62 -24.85
N GLU A 134 15.22 -14.97 -23.87
CA GLU A 134 14.27 -16.06 -24.02
C GLU A 134 12.88 -15.60 -24.50
N VAL A 135 12.38 -14.48 -23.98
CA VAL A 135 11.00 -14.04 -24.21
C VAL A 135 10.88 -12.71 -24.95
N GLY A 136 11.97 -11.97 -25.16
CA GLY A 136 11.95 -10.65 -25.80
C GLY A 136 11.35 -10.66 -27.21
N ALA A 137 11.67 -11.68 -28.01
CA ALA A 137 11.11 -11.83 -29.36
C ALA A 137 9.61 -12.16 -29.35
N ALA A 138 9.15 -12.96 -28.38
CA ALA A 138 7.74 -13.30 -28.23
C ALA A 138 6.91 -12.08 -27.76
N ILE A 139 7.47 -11.29 -26.85
CA ILE A 139 6.92 -10.01 -26.42
C ILE A 139 6.76 -9.07 -27.61
N ALA A 140 7.83 -8.88 -28.41
CA ALA A 140 7.79 -7.99 -29.57
C ALA A 140 6.76 -8.41 -30.64
N ALA A 141 6.63 -9.72 -30.89
CA ALA A 141 5.65 -10.25 -31.84
C ALA A 141 4.21 -10.05 -31.35
N ALA A 142 3.95 -10.31 -30.07
CA ALA A 142 2.64 -10.09 -29.46
C ALA A 142 2.27 -8.60 -29.49
N ASP A 143 3.24 -7.72 -29.23
CA ASP A 143 3.03 -6.28 -29.25
C ASP A 143 2.68 -5.74 -30.65
N ALA A 144 3.38 -6.23 -31.68
CA ALA A 144 3.11 -5.87 -33.08
C ALA A 144 1.71 -6.32 -33.55
N ALA A 145 1.29 -7.53 -33.17
CA ALA A 145 0.00 -8.10 -33.57
C ALA A 145 -1.20 -7.33 -32.96
N ALA A 146 -1.11 -6.98 -31.69
CA ALA A 146 -2.16 -6.21 -31.03
C ALA A 146 -2.22 -4.76 -31.58
N THR A 147 -1.08 -4.16 -31.94
CA THR A 147 -1.02 -2.83 -32.56
C THR A 147 -1.74 -2.82 -33.91
N ALA A 148 -1.53 -3.87 -34.72
CA ALA A 148 -2.21 -4.03 -35.99
C ALA A 148 -3.74 -4.17 -35.81
N SER A 149 -4.17 -4.90 -34.78
CA SER A 149 -5.60 -5.12 -34.49
C SER A 149 -6.31 -3.83 -34.06
N GLN A 150 -5.68 -3.03 -33.20
CA GLN A 150 -6.23 -1.72 -32.78
C GLN A 150 -6.29 -0.73 -33.94
N LYS A 151 -5.25 -0.71 -34.78
CA LYS A 151 -5.24 0.09 -36.02
C LYS A 151 -6.38 -0.32 -36.96
N ALA A 152 -6.63 -1.62 -37.10
CA ALA A 152 -7.74 -2.13 -37.92
C ALA A 152 -9.12 -1.73 -37.35
N ALA A 153 -9.24 -1.64 -36.02
CA ALA A 153 -10.46 -1.22 -35.34
C ALA A 153 -10.66 0.32 -35.27
N ALA A 154 -9.71 1.11 -35.79
CA ALA A 154 -9.71 2.58 -35.73
C ALA A 154 -9.89 3.15 -34.31
N VAL A 155 -9.53 2.36 -33.29
CA VAL A 155 -9.44 2.84 -31.92
C VAL A 155 -8.07 3.49 -31.73
N PRO A 156 -7.92 4.47 -30.82
CA PRO A 156 -6.59 4.92 -30.42
C PRO A 156 -5.73 3.71 -30.06
N ASN A 157 -4.42 3.81 -30.22
CA ASN A 157 -3.48 2.80 -29.71
C ASN A 157 -3.44 2.91 -28.17
N VAL A 158 -4.59 2.61 -27.54
CA VAL A 158 -4.82 2.57 -26.11
C VAL A 158 -4.56 1.14 -25.70
N ASN A 159 -3.30 0.88 -25.40
CA ASN A 159 -2.87 -0.22 -24.56
C ASN A 159 -3.22 -1.63 -25.09
N LEU A 160 -2.22 -2.35 -25.57
CA LEU A 160 -2.35 -3.77 -25.86
C LEU A 160 -2.71 -4.46 -24.55
N ALA A 161 -3.92 -5.01 -24.48
CA ALA A 161 -4.42 -5.81 -23.38
C ALA A 161 -3.39 -6.90 -23.07
N GLY A 162 -2.54 -6.64 -22.08
CA GLY A 162 -1.62 -7.61 -21.55
C GLY A 162 -0.60 -8.25 -22.51
N ALA A 163 -0.52 -8.06 -23.83
CA ALA A 163 0.25 -8.92 -24.75
C ALA A 163 1.66 -9.37 -24.26
N SER A 164 2.51 -8.46 -23.76
CA SER A 164 3.79 -8.80 -23.13
C SER A 164 3.65 -9.45 -21.74
N GLY A 165 2.71 -8.97 -20.93
CA GLY A 165 2.35 -9.47 -19.60
C GLY A 165 1.57 -10.80 -19.57
N GLU A 166 0.77 -11.09 -20.59
CA GLU A 166 0.00 -12.29 -20.87
C GLU A 166 0.86 -13.32 -21.55
N THR A 167 1.78 -12.90 -22.43
CA THR A 167 2.83 -13.78 -22.96
C THR A 167 3.71 -14.23 -21.80
N LEU A 168 4.32 -13.33 -21.04
CA LEU A 168 5.06 -13.70 -19.82
C LEU A 168 4.16 -14.40 -18.76
N ALA A 169 2.84 -14.19 -18.81
CA ALA A 169 1.87 -14.97 -18.05
C ALA A 169 1.21 -16.10 -18.86
N GLN A 170 1.88 -16.73 -19.82
CA GLN A 170 1.47 -18.06 -20.31
C GLN A 170 2.06 -19.11 -19.37
N PRO A 171 1.44 -20.27 -19.09
CA PRO A 171 1.98 -21.28 -18.16
C PRO A 171 3.46 -21.67 -18.38
N LYS A 172 3.96 -21.59 -19.61
CA LYS A 172 5.38 -21.83 -19.95
C LYS A 172 6.34 -20.72 -19.49
N TYR A 173 5.80 -19.56 -19.14
CA TYR A 173 6.48 -18.35 -18.66
C TYR A 173 5.91 -17.81 -17.32
N ARG A 174 4.70 -18.26 -16.91
CA ARG A 174 4.07 -17.97 -15.61
C ARG A 174 4.90 -18.61 -14.52
N ALA A 175 5.04 -17.84 -13.46
CA ALA A 175 5.89 -18.14 -12.34
C ALA A 175 7.36 -18.16 -12.77
N SER A 176 8.08 -17.17 -12.27
CA SER A 176 9.34 -17.39 -11.58
C SER A 176 10.59 -17.79 -12.35
N LYS A 177 10.59 -18.13 -13.65
CA LYS A 177 11.79 -18.66 -14.36
C LYS A 177 13.07 -17.85 -14.14
N PHE A 178 12.91 -16.55 -13.89
CA PHE A 178 14.01 -15.65 -13.62
C PHE A 178 13.97 -15.12 -12.20
N ALA A 179 14.28 -15.97 -11.22
CA ALA A 179 14.41 -15.56 -9.82
C ALA A 179 15.87 -15.36 -9.40
N VAL A 180 16.12 -14.27 -8.69
CA VAL A 180 17.31 -14.12 -7.84
C VAL A 180 16.90 -14.50 -6.41
N ARG A 181 17.49 -15.57 -5.87
CA ARG A 181 17.20 -16.06 -4.52
C ARG A 181 18.30 -15.66 -3.56
N LEU A 182 17.96 -14.91 -2.51
CA LEU A 182 18.86 -14.63 -1.38
C LEU A 182 18.64 -15.72 -0.32
N VAL A 183 19.71 -16.43 0.06
CA VAL A 183 19.66 -17.56 0.99
C VAL A 183 20.62 -17.36 2.17
N VAL A 184 20.40 -18.12 3.24
CA VAL A 184 21.35 -18.20 4.36
C VAL A 184 22.71 -18.75 3.90
N ASN A 185 23.74 -18.53 4.70
CA ASN A 185 25.04 -19.16 4.48
C ASN A 185 24.98 -20.64 4.89
N HIS A 186 25.17 -21.57 3.98
CA HIS A 186 25.09 -23.01 4.31
C HIS A 186 26.30 -23.53 5.09
N ALA A 187 27.43 -22.82 5.03
CA ALA A 187 28.67 -23.17 5.72
C ALA A 187 28.84 -22.43 7.06
N GLY A 188 27.87 -21.61 7.48
CA GLY A 188 28.04 -20.66 8.55
C GLY A 188 26.71 -20.20 9.19
N ALA A 189 26.80 -19.22 10.08
CA ALA A 189 25.63 -18.68 10.78
C ALA A 189 24.98 -17.48 10.05
N GLY A 190 25.62 -17.00 8.99
CA GLY A 190 25.20 -15.81 8.24
C GLY A 190 23.80 -15.95 7.66
N ASN A 191 22.96 -14.93 7.86
CA ASN A 191 21.59 -14.87 7.34
C ASN A 191 21.15 -13.47 6.91
N GLY A 192 22.08 -12.51 6.88
CA GLY A 192 21.81 -11.12 6.51
C GLY A 192 22.50 -10.67 5.22
N PHE A 193 21.89 -9.68 4.58
CA PHE A 193 22.44 -8.89 3.48
C PHE A 193 22.27 -7.41 3.81
N ILE A 194 23.23 -6.54 3.47
CA ILE A 194 23.11 -5.08 3.58
C ILE A 194 23.21 -4.46 2.18
N SER A 195 22.13 -3.81 1.74
CA SER A 195 22.05 -3.19 0.41
C SER A 195 21.53 -1.77 0.47
N GLY A 196 22.11 -0.89 -0.35
CA GLY A 196 21.48 0.35 -0.83
C GLY A 196 20.48 0.06 -1.96
N PRO A 197 20.08 1.09 -2.72
CA PRO A 197 19.05 0.97 -3.76
C PRO A 197 19.28 -0.13 -4.80
N LEU A 198 18.25 -0.91 -5.06
CA LEU A 198 18.16 -1.95 -6.08
C LEU A 198 17.09 -1.57 -7.10
N THR A 199 17.33 -1.89 -8.38
CA THR A 199 16.36 -1.74 -9.46
C THR A 199 15.93 -3.10 -9.96
N LEU A 200 14.63 -3.38 -9.87
CA LEU A 200 14.02 -4.63 -10.27
C LEU A 200 13.71 -4.62 -11.79
N PRO A 201 14.19 -5.59 -12.57
CA PRO A 201 13.81 -5.72 -13.99
C PRO A 201 12.43 -6.37 -14.18
N SER A 202 11.86 -6.17 -15.37
CA SER A 202 10.66 -6.85 -15.86
C SER A 202 10.93 -8.35 -16.00
N GLY A 203 9.95 -9.17 -15.64
CA GLY A 203 10.04 -10.63 -15.66
C GLY A 203 10.91 -11.24 -14.56
N VAL A 204 11.58 -10.42 -13.73
CA VAL A 204 12.48 -10.88 -12.68
C VAL A 204 11.78 -10.88 -11.33
N THR A 205 12.03 -11.95 -10.56
CA THR A 205 11.59 -12.09 -9.17
C THR A 205 12.77 -11.93 -8.23
N LEU A 206 12.68 -11.01 -7.27
CA LEU A 206 13.56 -10.99 -6.10
C LEU A 206 12.96 -11.87 -5.01
N TRP A 207 13.60 -13.00 -4.73
CA TRP A 207 13.16 -13.96 -3.70
C TRP A 207 14.06 -13.84 -2.47
N ILE A 208 13.49 -13.36 -1.36
CA ILE A 208 14.14 -13.36 -0.05
C ILE A 208 13.69 -14.61 0.69
N ASP A 209 14.60 -15.57 0.88
CA ASP A 209 14.25 -16.88 1.41
C ASP A 209 13.97 -16.85 2.91
N LYS A 210 13.35 -17.93 3.41
CA LYS A 210 13.05 -18.09 4.83
C LYS A 210 14.31 -17.94 5.68
N GLY A 211 14.20 -17.16 6.77
CA GLY A 211 15.31 -16.92 7.70
C GLY A 211 16.35 -15.92 7.20
N VAL A 212 16.18 -15.36 5.99
CA VAL A 212 17.05 -14.32 5.43
C VAL A 212 16.48 -12.94 5.71
N THR A 213 17.35 -11.99 6.07
CA THR A 213 16.99 -10.57 6.15
C THR A 213 17.81 -9.72 5.19
N LEU A 214 17.13 -8.96 4.32
CA LEU A 214 17.70 -7.87 3.55
C LEU A 214 17.58 -6.55 4.34
N TYR A 215 18.70 -6.10 4.88
CA TYR A 215 18.84 -4.86 5.61
C TYR A 215 19.14 -3.70 4.65
N ALA A 216 18.42 -2.61 4.82
CA ALA A 216 18.74 -1.36 4.14
C ALA A 216 20.10 -0.82 4.64
N SER A 217 20.93 -0.31 3.72
CA SER A 217 22.12 0.45 4.11
C SER A 217 21.71 1.67 4.95
N ARG A 218 22.54 2.02 5.94
CA ARG A 218 22.40 3.26 6.72
C ARG A 218 23.11 4.44 6.06
N ASP A 219 23.82 4.22 4.95
CA ASP A 219 24.56 5.25 4.24
C ASP A 219 23.61 6.17 3.48
N VAL A 220 23.46 7.40 3.95
CA VAL A 220 22.61 8.41 3.31
C VAL A 220 23.04 8.65 1.86
N LYS A 221 24.35 8.55 1.57
CA LYS A 221 24.87 8.75 0.21
C LYS A 221 24.33 7.72 -0.76
N ALA A 222 24.10 6.48 -0.33
CA ALA A 222 23.62 5.40 -1.18
C ALA A 222 22.24 5.70 -1.79
N TYR A 223 21.41 6.49 -1.10
CA TYR A 223 20.06 6.83 -1.55
C TYR A 223 19.98 8.19 -2.26
N ALA A 224 21.10 8.89 -2.47
CA ALA A 224 21.07 10.21 -3.07
C ALA A 224 20.94 10.15 -4.61
N PRO A 225 19.87 10.69 -5.23
CA PRO A 225 19.62 10.55 -6.67
C PRO A 225 20.50 11.45 -7.56
N ASN A 226 21.26 12.40 -7.01
CA ASN A 226 22.07 13.35 -7.79
C ASN A 226 23.37 13.74 -7.07
N VAL A 227 24.40 14.10 -7.84
CA VAL A 227 25.68 14.69 -7.40
C VAL A 227 25.58 16.16 -6.99
N ALA A 228 24.46 16.84 -7.34
CA ALA A 228 24.28 18.29 -7.15
C ALA A 228 23.97 18.74 -5.70
N GLY A 229 23.95 17.84 -4.71
CA GLY A 229 23.85 18.20 -3.28
C GLY A 229 22.99 17.25 -2.42
N PRO A 230 23.04 17.39 -1.07
CA PRO A 230 22.38 16.49 -0.13
C PRO A 230 20.88 16.79 0.03
N TYR A 231 20.09 16.39 -0.96
CA TYR A 231 18.62 16.42 -0.87
C TYR A 231 18.07 15.26 -0.05
N CYS A 232 18.74 14.10 -0.06
CA CYS A 232 18.39 12.93 0.76
C CYS A 232 18.97 13.06 2.17
N GLY A 233 18.23 12.62 3.19
CA GLY A 233 18.68 12.64 4.58
C GLY A 233 18.74 14.04 5.20
N ASN A 234 17.93 14.97 4.71
CA ASN A 234 17.96 16.38 5.10
C ASN A 234 16.55 16.98 5.23
N THR A 235 16.26 17.62 6.35
CA THR A 235 14.96 18.28 6.65
C THR A 235 14.81 19.64 5.97
N ALA A 236 15.91 20.24 5.50
CA ALA A 236 15.99 21.58 4.93
C ALA A 236 16.25 21.56 3.41
N VAL A 237 15.28 21.04 2.65
CA VAL A 237 15.30 21.12 1.19
C VAL A 237 14.66 22.44 0.72
N SER A 238 15.10 22.95 -0.43
CA SER A 238 14.48 24.10 -1.13
C SER A 238 12.95 24.04 -1.10
N ALA A 239 12.26 25.18 -1.03
CA ALA A 239 10.80 25.27 -1.12
C ALA A 239 10.23 24.58 -2.39
N THR A 240 11.02 24.49 -3.47
CA THR A 240 10.64 23.76 -4.71
C THR A 240 10.76 22.23 -4.61
N LYS A 241 11.42 21.72 -3.57
CA LYS A 241 11.63 20.29 -3.30
C LYS A 241 11.04 19.83 -1.95
N ALA A 242 10.49 20.76 -1.17
CA ALA A 242 9.87 20.47 0.11
C ALA A 242 8.67 19.53 -0.07
N GLY A 243 8.65 18.43 0.69
CA GLY A 243 7.62 17.40 0.59
C GLY A 243 7.70 16.51 -0.65
N SER A 244 8.80 16.57 -1.43
CA SER A 244 8.97 15.71 -2.61
C SER A 244 9.46 14.32 -2.22
N SER A 245 8.75 13.30 -2.70
CA SER A 245 9.17 11.89 -2.65
C SER A 245 10.43 11.59 -3.48
N SER A 246 10.90 12.53 -4.30
CA SER A 246 12.07 12.38 -5.16
C SER A 246 13.40 12.73 -4.47
N ASN A 247 13.40 13.01 -3.17
CA ASN A 247 14.60 13.46 -2.47
C ASN A 247 15.59 12.32 -2.22
N CYS A 248 15.10 11.09 -2.11
CA CYS A 248 15.87 9.87 -1.95
C CYS A 248 15.41 8.80 -2.97
N LEU A 249 16.34 7.98 -3.45
CA LEU A 249 16.02 6.70 -4.10
C LEU A 249 15.41 5.75 -3.07
N ALA A 250 14.49 4.88 -3.49
CA ALA A 250 13.97 3.81 -2.63
C ALA A 250 14.97 2.65 -2.50
N LEU A 251 14.79 1.80 -1.48
CA LEU A 251 15.61 0.59 -1.35
C LEU A 251 15.38 -0.38 -2.52
N ILE A 252 14.13 -0.59 -2.93
CA ILE A 252 13.79 -1.35 -4.14
C ILE A 252 12.93 -0.46 -5.04
N THR A 253 13.37 -0.29 -6.28
CA THR A 253 12.66 0.51 -7.28
C THR A 253 12.31 -0.34 -8.49
N GLY A 254 11.15 -0.07 -9.09
CA GLY A 254 10.77 -0.59 -10.39
C GLY A 254 10.09 0.49 -11.22
N THR A 255 10.44 0.63 -12.49
CA THR A 255 9.75 1.57 -13.39
C THR A 255 9.53 0.92 -14.75
N ASN A 256 8.36 1.11 -15.35
CA ASN A 256 7.99 0.52 -16.64
C ASN A 256 8.14 -1.02 -16.63
N LEU A 257 7.55 -1.65 -15.61
CA LEU A 257 7.73 -3.08 -15.34
C LEU A 257 6.58 -3.93 -15.87
N VAL A 258 6.89 -5.18 -16.23
CA VAL A 258 5.90 -6.21 -16.51
C VAL A 258 6.31 -7.51 -15.81
N ASN A 259 5.39 -8.15 -15.06
CA ASN A 259 5.60 -9.43 -14.36
C ASN A 259 6.83 -9.47 -13.45
N ALA A 260 7.06 -8.40 -12.70
CA ALA A 260 8.09 -8.37 -11.68
C ALA A 260 7.49 -8.76 -10.32
N ALA A 261 8.32 -9.34 -9.45
CA ALA A 261 7.85 -9.74 -8.12
C ALA A 261 8.92 -9.60 -7.03
N VAL A 262 8.46 -9.38 -5.80
CA VAL A 262 9.28 -9.50 -4.57
C VAL A 262 8.58 -10.50 -3.66
N VAL A 263 9.22 -11.63 -3.38
CA VAL A 263 8.57 -12.80 -2.78
C VAL A 263 9.43 -13.53 -1.76
N GLY A 264 8.82 -14.46 -1.04
CA GLY A 264 9.49 -15.40 -0.13
C GLY A 264 9.17 -15.13 1.34
N ASP A 265 9.55 -16.04 2.23
CA ASP A 265 9.27 -15.90 3.67
C ASP A 265 10.32 -15.08 4.44
N GLY A 266 11.25 -14.46 3.72
CA GLY A 266 12.27 -13.62 4.32
C GLY A 266 11.79 -12.22 4.69
N ARG A 267 12.72 -11.45 5.25
CA ARG A 267 12.48 -10.11 5.76
C ARG A 267 13.20 -9.04 4.96
N ILE A 268 12.59 -7.88 4.85
CA ILE A 268 13.23 -6.64 4.42
C ILE A 268 13.10 -5.62 5.55
N ASP A 269 14.22 -5.21 6.14
CA ASP A 269 14.28 -4.26 7.25
C ASP A 269 14.87 -2.93 6.75
N GLY A 270 14.04 -1.89 6.75
CA GLY A 270 14.40 -0.53 6.34
C GLY A 270 15.33 0.20 7.31
N ARG A 271 15.52 -0.33 8.53
CA ARG A 271 16.40 0.23 9.57
C ARG A 271 16.12 1.69 9.90
N GLY A 272 14.86 2.12 9.88
CA GLY A 272 14.46 3.49 10.18
C GLY A 272 14.91 4.00 11.57
N TYR A 273 15.05 3.08 12.53
CA TYR A 273 15.53 3.32 13.89
C TYR A 273 17.06 3.47 14.04
N ALA A 274 17.82 3.11 13.01
CA ALA A 274 19.27 3.01 13.14
C ALA A 274 19.94 4.37 12.85
N GLU A 275 21.00 4.68 13.60
CA GLU A 275 21.78 5.89 13.37
C GLU A 275 22.30 5.94 11.94
N LEU A 276 22.15 7.08 11.28
CA LEU A 276 22.65 7.26 9.92
C LEU A 276 24.17 7.26 9.88
N VAL A 277 24.71 6.83 8.74
CA VAL A 277 26.13 6.96 8.39
C VAL A 277 26.26 7.64 7.04
N THR A 278 27.47 8.08 6.68
CA THR A 278 27.74 8.64 5.36
C THR A 278 29.10 8.21 4.84
N SER A 279 29.15 7.75 3.59
CA SER A 279 30.41 7.49 2.90
C SER A 279 30.99 8.71 2.17
N ASP A 280 30.28 9.84 2.17
CA ASP A 280 30.66 11.06 1.44
C ASP A 280 30.56 12.27 2.37
N ALA A 281 31.69 12.96 2.55
CA ALA A 281 31.78 14.14 3.40
C ALA A 281 30.87 15.31 2.93
N LYS A 282 30.35 15.27 1.70
CA LYS A 282 29.34 16.23 1.19
C LYS A 282 27.93 16.01 1.76
N TYR A 283 27.70 14.90 2.44
CA TYR A 283 26.43 14.58 3.11
C TYR A 283 26.67 14.56 4.63
N PRO A 284 26.97 15.72 5.25
CA PRO A 284 27.22 15.77 6.69
C PRO A 284 25.96 15.30 7.43
N LEU A 285 26.16 14.42 8.40
CA LEU A 285 25.08 13.89 9.22
C LEU A 285 24.66 14.93 10.26
N MET A 286 23.35 15.13 10.39
CA MET A 286 22.77 15.98 11.42
C MET A 286 22.94 15.35 12.81
N LYS A 287 23.30 16.18 13.79
CA LYS A 287 23.44 15.86 15.21
C LYS A 287 22.86 17.04 15.97
N VAL A 288 21.64 16.91 16.50
CA VAL A 288 20.84 18.10 16.82
C VAL A 288 20.50 18.21 18.31
N ASP A 289 20.72 19.42 18.86
CA ASP A 289 19.93 20.03 19.95
C ASP A 289 19.00 21.11 19.35
N MET A 290 17.71 21.10 19.69
CA MET A 290 16.61 21.54 18.81
C MET A 290 15.85 22.81 19.22
N THR A 291 16.29 23.55 20.23
CA THR A 291 15.63 24.82 20.58
C THR A 291 15.99 25.99 19.62
N CYS A 292 16.82 25.71 18.60
CA CYS A 292 17.70 26.68 17.95
C CYS A 292 17.14 27.44 16.75
N SER A 293 16.74 28.69 16.94
CA SER A 293 16.06 29.47 15.89
C SER A 293 17.03 30.05 14.84
N ASN A 294 18.28 30.35 15.22
CA ASN A 294 19.25 30.99 14.31
C ASN A 294 19.77 30.03 13.21
N THR A 295 19.98 28.76 13.55
CA THR A 295 20.44 27.73 12.62
C THR A 295 19.31 27.36 11.66
N TYR A 296 18.08 27.27 12.18
CA TYR A 296 16.88 27.08 11.36
C TYR A 296 16.71 28.20 10.31
N ALA A 297 17.01 29.46 10.66
CA ALA A 297 16.91 30.58 9.72
C ALA A 297 17.91 30.50 8.54
N ALA A 298 19.12 29.97 8.76
CA ALA A 298 20.10 29.73 7.69
C ALA A 298 19.55 28.69 6.68
N TYR A 299 19.06 27.57 7.20
CA TYR A 299 18.45 26.50 6.40
C TYR A 299 17.22 26.97 5.61
N ARG A 300 16.36 27.80 6.22
CA ARG A 300 15.21 28.42 5.54
C ARG A 300 15.62 29.23 4.31
N ASN A 301 16.82 29.82 4.32
CA ASN A 301 17.38 30.59 3.21
C ASN A 301 18.20 29.74 2.23
N GLY A 302 18.18 28.41 2.37
CA GLY A 302 18.91 27.49 1.51
C GLY A 302 20.41 27.44 1.78
N THR A 303 20.87 27.92 2.94
CA THR A 303 22.28 27.88 3.35
C THR A 303 22.48 26.93 4.53
N VAL A 304 23.64 26.27 4.59
CA VAL A 304 24.03 25.40 5.71
C VAL A 304 24.72 26.26 6.76
N ALA A 305 24.29 26.17 8.02
CA ALA A 305 24.99 26.84 9.12
C ALA A 305 26.40 26.24 9.26
N PRO A 306 27.46 27.07 9.42
CA PRO A 306 28.81 26.57 9.65
C PRO A 306 28.90 25.60 10.84
N ASP A 307 29.80 24.63 10.77
CA ASP A 307 30.08 23.70 11.88
C ASP A 307 30.49 24.47 13.15
N GLY A 308 29.85 24.13 14.29
CA GLY A 308 30.06 24.83 15.56
C GLY A 308 29.31 26.17 15.67
N THR A 309 28.33 26.44 14.81
CA THR A 309 27.43 27.60 14.97
C THR A 309 26.71 27.50 16.33
N ALA A 310 27.05 28.42 17.24
CA ALA A 310 26.44 28.51 18.56
C ALA A 310 24.96 28.81 18.42
N CYS A 311 24.15 28.07 19.14
CA CYS A 311 22.74 28.30 19.15
C CYS A 311 22.34 29.54 19.97
N ASP A 312 21.28 30.22 19.54
CA ASP A 312 20.69 31.36 20.24
C ASP A 312 20.02 31.02 21.58
N ASP A 313 19.88 29.72 21.91
CA ASP A 313 19.43 29.22 23.22
C ASP A 313 20.51 28.48 24.03
N GLY A 314 21.73 28.33 23.49
CA GLY A 314 22.84 27.62 24.13
C GLY A 314 23.19 26.21 23.60
N GLY A 315 22.41 25.61 22.70
CA GLY A 315 22.75 24.34 21.99
C GLY A 315 23.68 24.48 20.76
N THR A 316 23.79 23.43 19.94
CA THR A 316 24.39 23.44 18.59
C THR A 316 23.66 22.44 17.66
N VAL A 317 23.26 22.87 16.45
CA VAL A 317 22.50 22.03 15.48
C VAL A 317 23.40 21.35 14.43
N VAL A 318 24.54 21.97 14.13
CA VAL A 318 25.57 21.43 13.25
C VAL A 318 26.83 21.34 14.06
N ASP A 319 26.94 20.24 14.79
CA ASP A 319 28.19 19.92 15.47
C ASP A 319 28.68 18.55 14.99
N SER A 320 29.32 18.57 13.83
CA SER A 320 29.97 17.39 13.26
C SER A 320 31.03 16.80 14.21
N LYS A 321 31.46 17.57 15.22
CA LYS A 321 32.45 17.24 16.26
C LYS A 321 31.84 16.88 17.62
N SER A 322 30.52 17.05 17.82
CA SER A 322 29.80 16.71 19.06
C SER A 322 29.85 15.21 19.33
N THR A 323 29.93 14.82 20.61
CA THR A 323 29.84 13.41 21.05
C THR A 323 28.41 12.86 21.03
N VAL A 324 27.41 13.66 20.66
CA VAL A 324 26.00 13.23 20.53
C VAL A 324 25.83 12.26 19.36
N ARG A 325 24.91 11.29 19.51
CA ARG A 325 24.57 10.32 18.47
C ARG A 325 24.16 10.96 17.14
N ASN A 326 24.33 10.24 16.03
CA ASN A 326 23.77 10.67 14.75
C ASN A 326 22.23 10.56 14.78
N MET A 327 21.54 11.38 13.98
CA MET A 327 20.11 11.19 13.74
C MET A 327 19.83 9.84 13.09
N THR A 328 18.61 9.35 13.28
CA THR A 328 18.01 8.22 12.57
C THR A 328 17.12 8.73 11.44
N TRP A 329 16.63 7.83 10.58
CA TRP A 329 15.60 8.24 9.61
C TRP A 329 14.31 8.67 10.32
N TRP A 330 13.90 7.99 11.38
CA TRP A 330 12.68 8.37 12.10
C TRP A 330 12.81 9.71 12.83
N ASP A 331 14.00 10.07 13.31
CA ASP A 331 14.25 11.44 13.76
C ASP A 331 13.98 12.42 12.61
N LEU A 332 14.53 12.18 11.42
CA LEU A 332 14.31 13.05 10.25
C LEU A 332 12.84 13.15 9.83
N ALA A 333 12.08 12.05 9.88
CA ALA A 333 10.66 12.03 9.55
C ALA A 333 9.86 12.87 10.56
N TYR A 334 10.09 12.65 11.86
CA TYR A 334 9.45 13.40 12.92
C TYR A 334 9.76 14.91 12.81
N LEU A 335 11.02 15.27 12.57
CA LEU A 335 11.42 16.67 12.35
C LEU A 335 10.78 17.28 11.11
N GLY A 336 10.86 16.57 9.99
CA GLY A 336 10.28 17.02 8.73
C GLY A 336 8.78 17.27 8.86
N ASN A 337 8.07 16.40 9.57
CA ASN A 337 6.64 16.54 9.84
C ASN A 337 6.33 17.77 10.71
N MET A 338 7.06 17.97 11.81
CA MET A 338 6.89 19.16 12.66
C MET A 338 7.11 20.47 11.90
N VAL A 339 8.15 20.53 11.06
CA VAL A 339 8.45 21.71 10.26
C VAL A 339 7.41 21.93 9.15
N GLN A 340 6.95 20.84 8.52
CA GLN A 340 5.91 20.89 7.49
C GLN A 340 4.56 21.36 8.04
N ASN A 341 4.21 20.96 9.27
CA ASN A 341 2.93 21.27 9.92
C ASN A 341 2.98 22.48 10.87
N GLY A 342 4.16 23.07 11.10
CA GLY A 342 4.39 24.20 12.00
C GLY A 342 4.43 25.58 11.34
N THR A 343 4.61 26.64 12.14
CA THR A 343 4.53 28.07 11.78
C THR A 343 5.57 28.55 10.76
N THR A 344 6.57 27.72 10.43
CA THR A 344 7.73 28.09 9.61
C THR A 344 7.63 27.66 8.14
N GLY A 345 6.70 26.75 7.81
CA GLY A 345 6.13 26.55 6.46
C GLY A 345 6.95 25.81 5.41
N PHE A 346 8.19 25.37 5.68
CA PHE A 346 9.05 24.72 4.68
C PHE A 346 9.94 23.62 5.29
N GLY A 347 9.36 22.43 5.49
CA GLY A 347 10.06 21.22 5.95
C GLY A 347 9.83 20.06 5.01
N SER A 348 10.75 19.11 4.97
CA SER A 348 10.60 17.88 4.19
C SER A 348 11.06 16.66 4.96
N GLN A 349 10.26 15.60 4.89
CA GLN A 349 10.64 14.27 5.34
C GLN A 349 11.45 13.59 4.23
N SER A 350 12.71 14.03 4.06
CA SER A 350 13.59 13.54 2.99
C SER A 350 14.21 12.19 3.34
N ASN A 351 13.32 11.23 3.54
CA ASN A 351 13.59 9.85 3.90
C ASN A 351 13.45 9.00 2.64
N PHE A 352 14.20 7.90 2.55
CA PHE A 352 13.91 6.92 1.50
C PHE A 352 12.65 6.12 1.83
N ARG A 353 11.98 5.62 0.79
CA ARG A 353 10.86 4.68 0.91
C ARG A 353 11.38 3.26 0.69
N LEU A 354 10.75 2.26 1.30
CA LEU A 354 11.27 0.90 1.19
C LEU A 354 11.14 0.36 -0.25
N MET A 355 9.96 0.52 -0.86
CA MET A 355 9.71 0.12 -2.24
C MET A 355 8.91 1.16 -3.01
N VAL A 356 9.35 1.48 -4.22
CA VAL A 356 8.64 2.40 -5.12
C VAL A 356 8.52 1.77 -6.50
N PHE A 357 7.30 1.62 -6.98
CA PHE A 357 7.01 1.06 -8.30
C PHE A 357 6.21 2.07 -9.12
N ASN A 358 6.69 2.44 -10.30
CA ASN A 358 6.01 3.39 -11.17
C ASN A 358 5.71 2.73 -12.52
N TYR A 359 4.46 2.78 -12.98
CA TYR A 359 4.07 2.20 -14.26
C TYR A 359 4.44 0.71 -14.36
N ALA A 360 3.67 -0.15 -13.71
CA ALA A 360 3.87 -1.59 -13.81
C ALA A 360 2.61 -2.32 -14.27
N LYS A 361 2.81 -3.50 -14.85
CA LYS A 361 1.77 -4.47 -15.10
C LYS A 361 2.11 -5.78 -14.41
N ASN A 362 1.16 -6.39 -13.71
CA ASN A 362 1.33 -7.67 -13.02
C ASN A 362 2.48 -7.65 -11.99
N LEU A 363 2.44 -6.70 -11.07
CA LEU A 363 3.38 -6.64 -9.96
C LEU A 363 2.88 -7.53 -8.81
N THR A 364 3.74 -8.38 -8.25
CA THR A 364 3.39 -9.27 -7.14
C THR A 364 4.29 -9.04 -5.93
N LEU A 365 3.70 -8.86 -4.76
CA LEU A 365 4.35 -8.93 -3.46
C LEU A 365 3.74 -10.10 -2.69
N TYR A 366 4.54 -11.09 -2.32
CA TYR A 366 4.01 -12.34 -1.76
C TYR A 366 4.87 -12.90 -0.64
N ARG A 367 4.27 -13.10 0.54
CA ARG A 367 4.86 -13.76 1.73
C ARG A 367 6.02 -13.09 2.44
N ILE A 368 6.49 -11.95 1.92
CA ILE A 368 7.59 -11.23 2.55
C ILE A 368 7.13 -10.50 3.82
N THR A 369 8.09 -10.26 4.72
CA THR A 369 7.90 -9.39 5.89
C THR A 369 8.64 -8.06 5.67
N LEU A 370 7.93 -6.94 5.83
CA LEU A 370 8.47 -5.58 5.72
C LEU A 370 8.53 -4.93 7.10
N ASN A 371 9.71 -4.48 7.49
CA ASN A 371 9.93 -3.88 8.81
C ASN A 371 10.65 -2.55 8.73
N ASN A 372 10.33 -1.72 9.72
CA ASN A 372 11.00 -0.48 10.07
C ASN A 372 11.33 0.43 8.88
N SER A 373 10.37 0.63 7.98
CA SER A 373 10.59 1.53 6.86
C SER A 373 10.90 2.96 7.35
N PRO A 374 11.90 3.65 6.78
CA PRO A 374 12.17 5.06 7.07
C PRO A 374 11.05 6.03 6.70
N ASN A 375 10.16 5.62 5.81
CA ASN A 375 8.97 6.33 5.31
C ASN A 375 7.95 5.29 4.84
N PHE A 376 7.19 5.52 3.77
CA PHE A 376 6.25 4.55 3.21
C PHE A 376 6.97 3.23 2.84
N HIS A 377 6.32 2.10 3.12
CA HIS A 377 6.85 0.78 2.79
C HIS A 377 6.70 0.50 1.30
N VAL A 378 5.49 0.56 0.75
CA VAL A 378 5.26 0.26 -0.67
C VAL A 378 4.46 1.36 -1.33
N VAL A 379 5.02 1.99 -2.36
CA VAL A 379 4.38 3.05 -3.13
C VAL A 379 4.27 2.66 -4.60
N PRO A 380 3.20 1.95 -4.99
CA PRO A 380 2.91 1.63 -6.38
C PRO A 380 2.08 2.75 -7.04
N SER A 381 2.57 3.32 -8.14
CA SER A 381 1.91 4.39 -8.90
C SER A 381 1.60 3.96 -10.34
N GLY A 382 0.34 4.01 -10.73
CA GLY A 382 -0.13 3.72 -12.10
C GLY A 382 0.07 2.25 -12.49
N ILE A 383 -0.45 1.35 -11.66
CA ILE A 383 -0.28 -0.10 -11.81
C ILE A 383 -1.55 -0.74 -12.36
N ASP A 384 -1.40 -1.60 -13.37
CA ASP A 384 -2.43 -2.51 -13.89
C ASP A 384 -2.11 -3.95 -13.49
N GLY A 385 -2.77 -4.46 -12.46
CA GLY A 385 -2.47 -5.78 -11.91
C GLY A 385 -1.45 -5.67 -10.78
N LEU A 386 -1.92 -5.35 -9.58
CA LEU A 386 -1.13 -5.42 -8.35
C LEU A 386 -1.70 -6.54 -7.46
N THR A 387 -0.85 -7.48 -7.06
CA THR A 387 -1.21 -8.53 -6.08
C THR A 387 -0.32 -8.40 -4.87
N VAL A 388 -0.90 -8.12 -3.72
CA VAL A 388 -0.24 -8.11 -2.42
C VAL A 388 -0.91 -9.17 -1.57
N TRP A 389 -0.20 -10.26 -1.33
CA TRP A 389 -0.79 -11.47 -0.76
C TRP A 389 0.07 -12.02 0.38
N ASN A 390 -0.54 -12.24 1.54
CA ASN A 390 0.14 -12.81 2.71
C ASN A 390 1.42 -12.05 3.09
N VAL A 391 1.43 -10.74 2.91
CA VAL A 391 2.51 -9.84 3.31
C VAL A 391 2.31 -9.42 4.75
N LYS A 392 3.41 -9.36 5.50
CA LYS A 392 3.42 -8.76 6.84
C LYS A 392 4.10 -7.41 6.78
N VAL A 393 3.51 -6.40 7.41
CA VAL A 393 4.15 -5.11 7.61
C VAL A 393 4.10 -4.74 9.09
N GLN A 394 5.25 -4.37 9.64
CA GLN A 394 5.35 -4.02 11.05
C GLN A 394 6.35 -2.88 11.28
N THR A 395 5.83 -1.68 11.55
CA THR A 395 6.64 -0.48 11.81
C THR A 395 5.96 0.48 12.81
N PRO A 396 6.65 0.93 13.86
CA PRO A 396 7.89 0.33 14.37
C PRO A 396 7.69 -1.16 14.67
N THR A 397 8.76 -1.95 14.76
CA THR A 397 8.64 -3.38 15.13
C THR A 397 8.30 -3.50 16.61
N LEU A 398 7.26 -4.25 17.01
CA LEU A 398 6.79 -4.36 18.42
C LEU A 398 7.92 -4.66 19.43
N ALA A 399 8.89 -5.49 19.03
CA ALA A 399 10.07 -5.79 19.84
C ALA A 399 10.99 -4.56 20.06
N ALA A 400 11.14 -3.67 19.07
CA ALA A 400 11.95 -2.45 19.21
C ALA A 400 11.30 -1.43 20.18
N PHE A 401 9.98 -1.44 20.35
CA PHE A 401 9.28 -0.65 21.38
C PHE A 401 9.46 -1.22 22.79
N ALA A 402 9.79 -2.51 22.92
CA ALA A 402 10.01 -3.16 24.20
C ALA A 402 11.42 -2.97 24.77
N ASN A 403 12.31 -2.23 24.08
CA ASN A 403 13.72 -2.04 24.44
C ASN A 403 14.46 -3.32 24.93
N PRO A 404 14.58 -4.41 24.13
CA PRO A 404 15.18 -5.65 24.60
C PRO A 404 16.69 -5.72 24.37
N ALA A 405 17.25 -4.79 23.56
CA ALA A 405 18.63 -4.85 23.09
C ALA A 405 19.59 -3.81 23.69
N GLY A 406 19.12 -2.96 24.62
CA GLY A 406 20.01 -2.07 25.39
C GLY A 406 20.76 -0.99 24.60
N ASN A 407 20.46 -0.76 23.33
CA ASN A 407 21.04 0.35 22.55
C ASN A 407 20.22 1.64 22.62
N GLY A 408 19.06 1.62 23.31
CA GLY A 408 18.37 2.79 23.84
C GLY A 408 18.45 4.02 22.96
N ASN A 409 18.06 3.89 21.68
CA ASN A 409 18.08 5.00 20.74
C ASN A 409 16.67 5.60 20.66
N PRO A 410 16.22 6.37 21.69
CA PRO A 410 14.96 7.07 21.58
C PRO A 410 15.05 8.08 20.43
N LEU A 411 13.92 8.65 20.04
CA LEU A 411 13.90 9.94 19.35
C LEU A 411 14.86 10.92 20.02
N TYR A 412 15.37 11.89 19.25
CA TYR A 412 16.34 12.88 19.74
C TYR A 412 15.88 13.62 21.02
N ASN A 413 14.57 13.67 21.28
CA ASN A 413 13.96 14.25 22.48
C ASN A 413 13.87 13.29 23.69
N GLY A 414 14.44 12.08 23.60
CA GLY A 414 14.43 11.07 24.65
C GLY A 414 13.21 10.14 24.68
N GLN A 415 12.22 10.33 23.80
CA GLN A 415 11.05 9.45 23.71
C GLN A 415 11.37 8.15 22.98
N THR A 416 10.95 7.01 23.52
CA THR A 416 11.01 5.74 22.78
C THR A 416 10.19 5.83 21.49
N PHE A 417 10.69 5.24 20.41
CA PHE A 417 9.91 5.14 19.19
C PHE A 417 8.59 4.44 19.47
N ASN A 418 7.51 5.05 19.01
CA ASN A 418 6.18 4.49 19.05
C ASN A 418 5.45 4.77 17.73
N ALA A 419 4.27 4.17 17.56
CA ALA A 419 3.55 4.28 16.32
C ALA A 419 3.00 5.71 16.11
N ASP A 420 2.78 6.47 17.19
CA ASP A 420 2.41 7.88 17.09
C ASP A 420 3.57 8.76 16.60
N ASN A 421 4.81 8.42 16.92
CA ASN A 421 5.97 9.29 16.69
C ASN A 421 6.85 8.85 15.50
N VAL A 422 6.65 7.63 14.99
CA VAL A 422 7.22 7.16 13.73
C VAL A 422 6.29 7.49 12.56
N LYS A 423 6.54 8.67 11.99
CA LYS A 423 5.65 9.30 11.00
C LYS A 423 5.78 8.71 9.59
N ASN A 424 4.66 8.69 8.87
CA ASN A 424 4.58 8.40 7.44
C ASN A 424 5.21 7.06 7.07
N THR A 425 4.81 6.03 7.82
CA THR A 425 5.24 4.65 7.61
C THR A 425 4.13 3.79 7.02
N ASP A 426 3.33 4.38 6.13
CA ASP A 426 2.23 3.75 5.43
C ASP A 426 2.66 2.39 4.86
N ALA A 427 1.85 1.35 5.01
CA ALA A 427 2.21 0.02 4.55
C ALA A 427 2.07 -0.10 3.03
N PHE A 428 0.88 0.23 2.51
CA PHE A 428 0.63 0.26 1.09
C PHE A 428 -0.04 1.57 0.69
N ASP A 429 0.66 2.37 -0.12
CA ASP A 429 0.21 3.68 -0.59
C ASP A 429 0.00 3.68 -2.12
N PRO A 430 -0.92 2.85 -2.65
CA PRO A 430 -1.14 2.75 -4.09
C PRO A 430 -1.87 3.97 -4.64
N GLY A 431 -1.43 4.48 -5.78
CA GLY A 431 -2.07 5.62 -6.41
C GLY A 431 -1.98 5.64 -7.93
N SER A 432 -2.66 6.60 -8.54
CA SER A 432 -2.51 6.90 -9.97
C SER A 432 -1.12 7.47 -10.25
N ALA A 433 -0.56 7.15 -11.42
CA ALA A 433 0.59 7.88 -11.92
C ALA A 433 0.19 9.25 -12.47
N SER A 434 1.20 10.04 -12.85
CA SER A 434 1.03 11.43 -13.26
C SER A 434 0.29 11.60 -14.58
N LYS A 435 0.43 10.66 -15.50
CA LYS A 435 -0.14 10.72 -16.85
C LYS A 435 0.00 9.36 -17.54
N PRO A 436 -0.77 9.11 -18.61
CA PRO A 436 -0.43 8.06 -19.55
C PRO A 436 0.97 8.28 -20.16
N ILE A 437 1.73 7.21 -20.35
CA ILE A 437 3.03 7.22 -21.02
C ILE A 437 3.15 6.07 -22.02
N SER A 438 4.12 6.19 -22.92
CA SER A 438 4.64 5.06 -23.71
C SER A 438 6.14 4.98 -23.47
N ALA A 439 6.60 3.88 -22.89
CA ALA A 439 7.98 3.71 -22.47
C ALA A 439 8.42 2.27 -22.71
N ALA A 440 9.70 2.09 -23.03
CA ALA A 440 10.26 0.77 -23.20
C ALA A 440 10.45 0.09 -21.83
N LEU A 441 10.34 -1.24 -21.80
CA LEU A 441 10.43 -2.03 -20.57
C LEU A 441 11.84 -1.97 -20.00
N SER A 442 11.95 -2.00 -18.67
CA SER A 442 13.22 -2.22 -17.97
C SER A 442 13.48 -3.72 -17.87
N THR A 443 14.49 -4.27 -18.54
CA THR A 443 14.72 -5.73 -18.65
C THR A 443 16.14 -6.16 -18.26
N GLY A 444 16.92 -5.34 -17.55
CA GLY A 444 18.20 -5.77 -16.93
C GLY A 444 19.42 -5.84 -17.85
N SER A 445 19.28 -6.01 -19.17
CA SER A 445 20.42 -6.01 -20.12
C SER A 445 21.03 -4.61 -20.39
N THR A 446 20.65 -3.56 -19.64
CA THR A 446 20.80 -2.11 -19.97
C THR A 446 20.11 -1.67 -21.28
N THR A 447 19.66 -2.60 -22.13
CA THR A 447 18.82 -2.38 -23.30
C THR A 447 17.36 -2.47 -22.91
N THR A 448 16.57 -1.50 -23.32
CA THR A 448 15.11 -1.54 -23.14
C THR A 448 14.47 -2.43 -24.20
N SER A 449 13.17 -2.77 -24.04
CA SER A 449 12.41 -3.38 -25.14
C SER A 449 12.59 -2.58 -26.44
N ALA A 450 12.68 -3.26 -27.58
CA ALA A 450 12.92 -2.63 -28.88
C ALA A 450 11.78 -1.67 -29.31
N SER A 451 10.61 -1.74 -28.66
CA SER A 451 9.48 -0.84 -28.87
C SER A 451 8.84 -0.41 -27.53
N PRO A 452 8.36 0.85 -27.42
CA PRO A 452 7.68 1.33 -26.22
C PRO A 452 6.35 0.61 -25.95
N VAL A 453 6.08 0.32 -24.68
CA VAL A 453 4.83 -0.21 -24.14
C VAL A 453 3.99 0.92 -23.54
N SER A 454 2.68 0.88 -23.73
CA SER A 454 1.76 1.86 -23.15
C SER A 454 1.43 1.54 -21.68
N PHE A 455 1.44 2.58 -20.86
CA PHE A 455 0.93 2.58 -19.50
C PHE A 455 -0.08 3.73 -19.38
N ASP A 456 -1.32 3.43 -19.01
CA ASP A 456 -2.39 4.44 -18.96
C ASP A 456 -2.38 5.25 -17.66
N GLY A 457 -1.56 4.86 -16.68
CA GLY A 457 -1.32 5.59 -15.44
C GLY A 457 -2.40 5.40 -14.37
N TYR A 458 -3.44 4.60 -14.64
CA TYR A 458 -4.45 4.26 -13.65
C TYR A 458 -3.90 3.27 -12.64
N LEU A 459 -4.46 3.29 -11.43
CA LEU A 459 -4.44 2.12 -10.57
C LEU A 459 -5.70 1.28 -10.86
N LYS A 460 -5.51 0.05 -11.33
CA LYS A 460 -6.59 -0.91 -11.64
C LYS A 460 -6.13 -2.35 -11.48
N ASN A 461 -7.08 -3.27 -11.36
CA ASN A 461 -6.82 -4.70 -11.16
C ASN A 461 -5.95 -4.98 -9.92
N VAL A 462 -6.39 -4.51 -8.76
CA VAL A 462 -5.63 -4.56 -7.50
C VAL A 462 -6.26 -5.53 -6.50
N VAL A 463 -5.42 -6.33 -5.83
CA VAL A 463 -5.79 -7.21 -4.73
C VAL A 463 -4.82 -7.03 -3.57
N PHE A 464 -5.36 -6.72 -2.40
CA PHE A 464 -4.69 -6.82 -1.11
C PHE A 464 -5.39 -7.89 -0.29
N ALA A 465 -4.77 -9.07 -0.17
CA ALA A 465 -5.41 -10.19 0.52
C ALA A 465 -4.52 -10.91 1.54
N TYR A 466 -5.13 -11.35 2.64
CA TYR A 466 -4.48 -12.19 3.66
C TYR A 466 -3.27 -11.53 4.35
N ASN A 467 -3.21 -10.20 4.38
CA ASN A 467 -2.07 -9.46 4.92
C ASN A 467 -2.21 -9.18 6.42
N TYR A 468 -1.08 -8.96 7.08
CA TYR A 468 -0.98 -8.55 8.49
C TYR A 468 -0.27 -7.21 8.56
N VAL A 469 -0.95 -6.17 9.01
CA VAL A 469 -0.45 -4.80 8.85
C VAL A 469 -0.52 -4.05 10.17
N SER A 470 0.62 -3.56 10.62
CA SER A 470 0.74 -2.64 11.75
C SER A 470 1.77 -1.56 11.41
N THR A 471 1.35 -0.31 11.38
CA THR A 471 2.23 0.81 11.00
C THR A 471 2.10 2.01 11.94
N GLY A 472 2.86 3.08 11.71
CA GLY A 472 2.67 4.37 12.37
C GLY A 472 1.83 5.37 11.56
N ASP A 473 1.24 4.93 10.44
CA ASP A 473 0.36 5.76 9.60
C ASP A 473 -0.70 4.87 8.91
N ASP A 474 -1.13 5.15 7.67
CA ASP A 474 -2.14 4.34 6.98
C ASP A 474 -1.67 2.89 6.70
N ASP A 475 -2.50 1.91 7.04
CA ASP A 475 -2.22 0.49 6.74
C ASP A 475 -2.36 0.23 5.23
N ILE A 476 -3.46 0.70 4.64
CA ILE A 476 -3.66 0.72 3.19
C ILE A 476 -4.29 2.06 2.82
N ALA A 477 -3.68 2.84 1.93
CA ALA A 477 -4.20 4.13 1.51
C ALA A 477 -4.32 4.27 0.00
N LEU A 478 -5.54 4.15 -0.52
CA LEU A 478 -5.81 4.38 -1.94
C LEU A 478 -5.77 5.88 -2.26
N LYS A 479 -4.84 6.29 -3.12
CA LYS A 479 -4.64 7.69 -3.54
C LYS A 479 -5.15 7.92 -4.97
N GLY A 480 -6.30 8.56 -5.09
CA GLY A 480 -6.87 9.09 -6.34
C GLY A 480 -6.10 10.25 -6.99
N GLY A 481 -4.98 10.73 -6.41
CA GLY A 481 -4.01 11.69 -7.00
C GLY A 481 -3.54 12.78 -6.01
N ASN A 482 -2.25 13.13 -5.86
CA ASN A 482 -1.56 14.08 -6.75
C ASN A 482 0.00 14.18 -6.66
N ASN A 483 0.48 14.92 -7.67
CA ASN A 483 1.75 15.53 -8.08
C ASN A 483 2.87 14.72 -8.80
N PRO A 484 3.05 14.96 -10.13
CA PRO A 484 2.15 15.69 -11.03
C PRO A 484 1.10 14.78 -11.68
N SER A 485 0.14 14.22 -10.93
CA SER A 485 -1.13 13.80 -11.55
C SER A 485 -2.00 15.04 -11.85
N PRO A 486 -2.77 15.07 -12.96
CA PRO A 486 -3.21 16.32 -13.57
C PRO A 486 -4.60 16.66 -13.05
N ALA A 487 -4.64 17.66 -12.16
CA ALA A 487 -5.79 18.54 -12.05
C ALA A 487 -6.05 19.15 -13.45
N GLY A 488 -6.84 18.45 -14.29
CA GLY A 488 -7.09 18.82 -15.69
C GLY A 488 -7.19 17.68 -16.70
N SER A 489 -6.85 16.42 -16.37
CA SER A 489 -6.89 15.31 -17.34
C SER A 489 -8.27 14.68 -17.56
N GLN A 490 -9.26 15.00 -16.73
CA GLN A 490 -10.61 14.40 -16.73
C GLN A 490 -10.62 12.87 -16.52
N LEU A 491 -9.51 12.27 -16.06
CA LEU A 491 -9.41 10.83 -15.82
C LEU A 491 -9.63 10.52 -14.33
N PRO A 492 -10.40 9.46 -13.99
CA PRO A 492 -10.39 8.84 -12.67
C PRO A 492 -8.94 8.48 -12.25
N GLY A 493 -8.53 8.74 -11.02
CA GLY A 493 -7.21 8.30 -10.53
C GLY A 493 -7.18 6.79 -10.28
N ILE A 494 -8.26 6.29 -9.69
CA ILE A 494 -8.48 4.88 -9.39
C ILE A 494 -9.85 4.48 -9.95
N ASP A 495 -9.90 3.44 -10.79
CA ASP A 495 -11.11 2.98 -11.46
C ASP A 495 -11.21 1.44 -11.43
N GLY A 496 -11.99 0.92 -10.48
CA GLY A 496 -12.24 -0.50 -10.34
C GLY A 496 -13.18 -1.12 -11.37
N ASN A 497 -13.81 -0.33 -12.25
CA ASN A 497 -14.62 -0.84 -13.37
C ASN A 497 -13.80 -1.04 -14.64
N ARG A 498 -12.59 -0.48 -14.70
CA ARG A 498 -11.76 -0.46 -15.90
C ARG A 498 -11.02 -1.76 -16.10
N ASP A 499 -11.21 -2.36 -17.28
CA ASP A 499 -10.47 -3.53 -17.75
C ASP A 499 -10.39 -4.66 -16.70
N VAL A 500 -11.52 -4.92 -16.03
CA VAL A 500 -11.60 -5.94 -14.98
C VAL A 500 -11.25 -7.30 -15.57
N ARG A 501 -10.22 -7.93 -15.01
CA ARG A 501 -9.74 -9.23 -15.47
C ARG A 501 -10.74 -10.33 -15.19
N ALA A 502 -10.80 -11.32 -16.08
CA ALA A 502 -11.72 -12.45 -15.96
C ALA A 502 -11.39 -13.40 -14.79
N ASP A 503 -10.20 -13.28 -14.19
CA ASP A 503 -9.73 -14.10 -13.06
C ASP A 503 -10.20 -13.59 -11.69
N ARG A 504 -11.04 -12.56 -11.65
CA ARG A 504 -11.54 -11.92 -10.43
C ARG A 504 -12.94 -11.35 -10.64
N LYS A 505 -13.67 -11.16 -9.55
CA LYS A 505 -14.99 -10.53 -9.58
C LYS A 505 -14.91 -9.00 -9.63
N TRP A 506 -13.89 -8.43 -9.00
CA TRP A 506 -13.77 -6.99 -8.76
C TRP A 506 -12.43 -6.46 -9.28
N GLY A 507 -12.43 -5.25 -9.84
CA GLY A 507 -11.20 -4.60 -10.28
C GLY A 507 -10.31 -4.14 -9.13
N ILE A 508 -10.87 -3.84 -7.95
CA ILE A 508 -10.13 -3.50 -6.73
C ILE A 508 -10.75 -4.20 -5.53
N ALA A 509 -9.97 -5.05 -4.86
CA ALA A 509 -10.37 -5.78 -3.68
C ALA A 509 -9.35 -5.65 -2.54
N ILE A 510 -9.82 -5.37 -1.33
CA ILE A 510 -9.06 -5.41 -0.08
C ILE A 510 -9.77 -6.39 0.86
N ALA A 511 -9.24 -7.60 0.99
CA ALA A 511 -9.98 -8.70 1.60
C ALA A 511 -9.16 -9.59 2.55
N HIS A 512 -9.78 -10.14 3.59
CA HIS A 512 -9.14 -11.12 4.48
C HIS A 512 -7.89 -10.59 5.21
N ASN A 513 -7.78 -9.28 5.43
CA ASN A 513 -6.62 -8.69 6.09
C ASN A 513 -6.86 -8.52 7.59
N HIS A 514 -5.77 -8.62 8.36
CA HIS A 514 -5.72 -8.31 9.77
C HIS A 514 -4.93 -7.02 9.98
N ILE A 515 -5.65 -5.98 10.37
CA ILE A 515 -5.14 -4.64 10.62
C ILE A 515 -5.00 -4.45 12.14
N TYR A 516 -3.85 -3.96 12.56
CA TYR A 516 -3.52 -3.71 13.96
C TYR A 516 -3.43 -2.19 14.20
N TRP A 517 -2.43 -1.73 14.96
CA TRP A 517 -2.18 -0.31 15.10
C TRP A 517 -1.83 0.32 13.74
N GLY A 518 -2.45 1.47 13.44
CA GLY A 518 -2.32 2.23 12.20
C GLY A 518 -3.55 3.10 11.95
N HIS A 519 -3.56 3.83 10.83
CA HIS A 519 -4.69 4.67 10.38
C HIS A 519 -5.64 3.91 9.43
N GLY A 520 -5.63 2.57 9.48
CA GLY A 520 -6.66 1.71 8.91
C GLY A 520 -6.66 1.63 7.39
N ILE A 521 -7.79 1.19 6.84
CA ILE A 521 -8.03 1.14 5.40
C ILE A 521 -8.61 2.48 4.97
N SER A 522 -7.77 3.26 4.29
CA SER A 522 -7.96 4.65 3.94
C SER A 522 -8.15 4.88 2.44
N ILE A 523 -8.96 5.89 2.10
CA ILE A 523 -8.97 6.56 0.80
C ILE A 523 -8.57 8.02 1.01
N GLY A 524 -7.56 8.50 0.28
CA GLY A 524 -7.09 9.89 0.32
C GLY A 524 -5.87 10.16 1.24
N SER A 525 -5.50 11.41 1.50
CA SER A 525 -6.28 12.63 1.18
C SER A 525 -6.20 13.09 -0.26
N GLU A 526 -5.27 12.53 -1.01
CA GLU A 526 -5.09 12.64 -2.44
C GLU A 526 -6.28 12.04 -3.21
N THR A 527 -7.43 12.72 -3.24
CA THR A 527 -8.64 12.29 -3.97
C THR A 527 -8.82 12.99 -5.31
N ASN A 528 -7.87 13.81 -5.75
CA ASN A 528 -8.02 14.76 -6.86
C ASN A 528 -8.55 14.16 -8.18
N GLY A 529 -7.99 13.02 -8.58
CA GLY A 529 -8.43 12.29 -9.78
C GLY A 529 -9.66 11.42 -9.52
N GLY A 530 -10.09 11.24 -8.28
CA GLY A 530 -11.23 10.40 -7.92
C GLY A 530 -10.87 8.93 -7.70
N VAL A 531 -11.73 8.25 -6.95
CA VAL A 531 -11.60 6.85 -6.56
C VAL A 531 -12.96 6.17 -6.69
N THR A 532 -13.06 5.14 -7.53
CA THR A 532 -14.35 4.46 -7.73
C THR A 532 -14.26 2.95 -7.81
N ASN A 533 -15.34 2.29 -7.40
CA ASN A 533 -15.54 0.84 -7.38
C ASN A 533 -14.45 0.08 -6.59
N VAL A 534 -14.47 0.27 -5.27
CA VAL A 534 -13.55 -0.40 -4.34
C VAL A 534 -14.34 -1.33 -3.43
N GLN A 535 -13.89 -2.59 -3.33
CA GLN A 535 -14.53 -3.63 -2.53
C GLN A 535 -13.64 -3.97 -1.34
N VAL A 536 -14.12 -3.72 -0.13
CA VAL A 536 -13.39 -3.96 1.13
C VAL A 536 -14.21 -4.92 1.97
N TYR A 537 -13.72 -6.14 2.19
CA TYR A 537 -14.54 -7.14 2.90
C TYR A 537 -13.76 -8.18 3.69
N ASP A 538 -14.39 -8.77 4.70
CA ASP A 538 -13.75 -9.78 5.57
C ASP A 538 -12.42 -9.28 6.15
N ASN A 539 -12.40 -8.05 6.69
CA ASN A 539 -11.21 -7.49 7.33
C ASN A 539 -11.47 -7.31 8.83
N SER A 540 -10.42 -7.51 9.63
CA SER A 540 -10.45 -7.25 11.07
C SER A 540 -9.53 -6.09 11.43
N PHE A 541 -9.97 -5.24 12.35
CA PHE A 541 -9.18 -4.14 12.92
C PHE A 541 -9.08 -4.33 14.42
N GLN A 542 -7.86 -4.34 14.95
CA GLN A 542 -7.60 -4.48 16.38
C GLN A 542 -6.65 -3.38 16.84
N ASP A 543 -7.07 -2.63 17.85
CA ASP A 543 -6.23 -1.58 18.47
C ASP A 543 -5.76 -0.53 17.43
N SER A 544 -6.55 -0.27 16.38
CA SER A 544 -6.17 0.69 15.34
C SER A 544 -6.47 2.13 15.78
N GLU A 545 -5.71 3.12 15.30
CA GLU A 545 -6.12 4.51 15.52
C GLU A 545 -7.38 4.82 14.70
N GLU A 546 -7.39 4.38 13.45
CA GLU A 546 -8.54 4.53 12.56
C GLU A 546 -8.95 3.16 11.98
N GLY A 547 -10.25 2.93 11.81
CA GLY A 547 -10.79 1.75 11.15
C GLY A 547 -10.96 1.98 9.65
N LEU A 548 -12.19 2.28 9.22
CA LEU A 548 -12.51 2.61 7.83
C LEU A 548 -12.49 4.12 7.63
N ARG A 549 -11.72 4.60 6.64
CA ARG A 549 -11.46 6.02 6.49
C ARG A 549 -11.57 6.52 5.05
N ILE A 550 -12.24 7.65 4.86
CA ILE A 550 -12.18 8.46 3.63
C ILE A 550 -11.87 9.89 4.05
N LYS A 551 -10.73 10.41 3.58
CA LYS A 551 -10.22 11.73 3.96
C LYS A 551 -9.98 12.58 2.73
N SER A 552 -10.31 13.86 2.80
CA SER A 552 -9.98 14.86 1.77
C SER A 552 -9.95 16.26 2.38
N ASP A 553 -9.63 17.27 1.56
CA ASP A 553 -9.69 18.68 1.92
C ASP A 553 -10.07 19.56 0.71
N TYR A 554 -10.33 20.84 0.98
CA TYR A 554 -10.77 21.82 -0.02
C TYR A 554 -9.67 22.22 -1.03
N ALA A 555 -8.48 21.62 -0.99
CA ALA A 555 -7.46 21.73 -2.02
C ALA A 555 -7.37 20.47 -2.91
N ARG A 556 -8.21 19.46 -2.68
CA ARG A 556 -8.14 18.16 -3.35
C ARG A 556 -9.31 17.93 -4.30
N GLY A 557 -10.54 18.11 -3.83
CA GLY A 557 -11.73 17.77 -4.61
C GLY A 557 -11.80 16.30 -5.01
N GLY A 558 -12.54 16.04 -6.08
CA GLY A 558 -12.62 14.71 -6.72
C GLY A 558 -13.80 13.86 -6.23
N GLU A 559 -14.20 12.93 -7.10
CA GLU A 559 -15.31 12.00 -6.88
C GLU A 559 -14.82 10.76 -6.15
N VAL A 560 -15.44 10.42 -5.01
CA VAL A 560 -15.23 9.15 -4.32
C VAL A 560 -16.57 8.42 -4.27
N SER A 561 -16.70 7.36 -5.07
CA SER A 561 -17.99 6.70 -5.27
C SER A 561 -17.94 5.20 -5.49
N GLN A 562 -19.06 4.51 -5.26
CA GLN A 562 -19.15 3.04 -5.37
C GLN A 562 -18.11 2.36 -4.46
N ILE A 563 -18.11 2.75 -3.18
CA ILE A 563 -17.24 2.16 -2.18
C ILE A 563 -18.06 1.22 -1.31
N HIS A 564 -17.66 -0.04 -1.27
CA HIS A 564 -18.42 -1.11 -0.63
C HIS A 564 -17.59 -1.75 0.47
N TYR A 565 -18.10 -1.67 1.69
CA TYR A 565 -17.52 -2.27 2.88
C TYR A 565 -18.45 -3.38 3.37
N ALA A 566 -17.95 -4.60 3.55
CA ALA A 566 -18.79 -5.73 3.95
C ALA A 566 -18.10 -6.71 4.90
N ASN A 567 -18.81 -7.22 5.93
CA ASN A 567 -18.30 -8.24 6.84
C ASN A 567 -17.01 -7.79 7.55
N ILE A 568 -17.11 -6.81 8.44
CA ILE A 568 -15.95 -6.18 9.07
C ILE A 568 -16.10 -6.21 10.59
N CYS A 569 -15.02 -6.55 11.28
CA CYS A 569 -14.93 -6.52 12.73
C CYS A 569 -13.90 -5.49 13.17
N ILE A 570 -14.29 -4.54 14.00
CA ILE A 570 -13.43 -3.47 14.52
C ILE A 570 -13.46 -3.54 16.04
N ARG A 571 -12.31 -3.67 16.70
CA ARG A 571 -12.19 -3.68 18.15
C ARG A 571 -11.17 -2.66 18.63
N ASP A 572 -11.56 -1.89 19.64
CA ASP A 572 -10.69 -0.96 20.36
C ASP A 572 -10.02 0.08 19.43
N ALA A 573 -10.77 0.55 18.42
CA ALA A 573 -10.29 1.58 17.51
C ALA A 573 -10.63 2.99 18.02
N LYS A 574 -9.70 3.94 17.95
CA LYS A 574 -9.97 5.33 18.38
C LYS A 574 -11.08 5.98 17.55
N ASN A 575 -11.08 5.85 16.23
CA ASN A 575 -12.31 6.01 15.43
C ASN A 575 -12.54 4.77 14.57
N ALA A 576 -13.69 4.13 14.73
CA ALA A 576 -14.07 2.99 13.89
C ALA A 576 -14.38 3.42 12.46
N LEU A 577 -15.03 4.59 12.30
CA LEU A 577 -15.46 5.14 11.01
C LEU A 577 -15.05 6.62 10.91
N LEU A 578 -14.28 7.00 9.89
CA LEU A 578 -13.81 8.37 9.70
C LEU A 578 -13.97 8.82 8.23
N PHE A 579 -15.10 9.46 7.93
CA PHE A 579 -15.44 9.99 6.61
C PHE A 579 -15.51 11.51 6.71
N THR A 580 -14.49 12.21 6.21
CA THR A 580 -14.39 13.66 6.39
C THR A 580 -13.67 14.37 5.24
N PRO A 581 -14.24 15.47 4.72
CA PRO A 581 -13.57 16.35 3.77
C PRO A 581 -12.82 17.50 4.47
N TYR A 582 -12.63 17.42 5.80
CA TYR A 582 -11.97 18.45 6.61
C TYR A 582 -10.65 17.95 7.21
N TYR A 583 -9.92 17.13 6.45
CA TYR A 583 -8.69 16.49 6.92
C TYR A 583 -7.57 17.48 7.25
N SER A 584 -7.43 18.56 6.48
CA SER A 584 -6.35 19.52 6.64
C SER A 584 -6.78 20.97 6.35
N THR A 585 -6.00 21.94 6.83
CA THR A 585 -6.19 23.38 6.63
C THR A 585 -5.32 23.94 5.50
N LYS A 586 -4.99 23.12 4.47
CA LYS A 586 -4.17 23.53 3.32
C LYS A 586 -4.69 24.79 2.64
N ALA A 587 -3.85 25.57 1.96
CA ALA A 587 -4.33 26.77 1.28
C ALA A 587 -5.31 26.43 0.15
N VAL A 588 -6.38 27.22 0.02
CA VAL A 588 -7.31 27.16 -1.11
C VAL A 588 -6.54 27.42 -2.41
N PRO A 589 -6.69 26.58 -3.46
CA PRO A 589 -6.04 26.84 -4.76
C PRO A 589 -6.44 28.19 -5.35
N ALA A 590 -5.58 28.78 -6.18
CA ALA A 590 -5.81 30.10 -6.79
C ALA A 590 -7.09 30.17 -7.65
N GLY A 591 -7.57 29.03 -8.15
CA GLY A 591 -8.83 28.90 -8.90
C GLY A 591 -10.08 28.74 -8.03
N GLY A 592 -9.95 28.83 -6.69
CA GLY A 592 -11.00 28.52 -5.73
C GLY A 592 -10.82 27.12 -5.11
N PRO A 593 -11.61 26.81 -4.08
CA PRO A 593 -11.61 25.49 -3.43
C PRO A 593 -12.07 24.38 -4.39
N LEU A 594 -11.53 23.19 -4.19
CA LEU A 594 -11.89 21.97 -4.90
C LEU A 594 -12.76 21.13 -3.96
N TYR A 595 -14.02 20.95 -4.33
CA TYR A 595 -15.02 20.28 -3.51
C TYR A 595 -14.95 18.75 -3.65
N PRO A 596 -14.60 17.99 -2.61
CA PRO A 596 -14.69 16.54 -2.65
C PRO A 596 -16.16 16.13 -2.56
N ASN A 597 -16.53 15.13 -3.36
CA ASN A 597 -17.89 14.60 -3.39
C ASN A 597 -17.86 13.11 -3.03
N PHE A 598 -18.46 12.77 -1.89
CA PHE A 598 -18.49 11.41 -1.35
C PHE A 598 -19.91 10.86 -1.46
N HIS A 599 -20.15 9.89 -2.35
CA HIS A 599 -21.49 9.34 -2.58
C HIS A 599 -21.45 7.87 -3.00
N ASP A 600 -22.60 7.19 -3.01
CA ASP A 600 -22.68 5.74 -3.33
C ASP A 600 -21.73 4.89 -2.47
N ILE A 601 -21.68 5.19 -1.17
CA ILE A 601 -20.90 4.43 -0.20
C ILE A 601 -21.83 3.50 0.58
N SER A 602 -21.44 2.24 0.76
CA SER A 602 -22.24 1.26 1.50
C SER A 602 -21.40 0.51 2.53
N LEU A 603 -21.95 0.35 3.73
CA LEU A 603 -21.46 -0.53 4.78
C LEU A 603 -22.50 -1.61 5.03
N ALA A 604 -22.06 -2.87 5.03
CA ALA A 604 -22.88 -4.04 5.32
C ALA A 604 -22.18 -4.94 6.34
N ASN A 605 -22.91 -5.44 7.34
CA ASN A 605 -22.39 -6.41 8.31
C ASN A 605 -21.10 -5.96 9.02
N VAL A 606 -21.18 -4.84 9.74
CA VAL A 606 -20.03 -4.27 10.47
C VAL A 606 -20.30 -4.31 11.96
N ALA A 607 -19.40 -4.91 12.73
CA ALA A 607 -19.43 -4.93 14.19
C ALA A 607 -18.28 -4.11 14.78
N ILE A 608 -18.61 -3.24 15.72
CA ILE A 608 -17.68 -2.38 16.48
C ILE A 608 -17.69 -2.84 17.94
N PHE A 609 -16.52 -3.05 18.52
CA PHE A 609 -16.34 -3.46 19.91
C PHE A 609 -15.54 -2.42 20.67
N GLY A 610 -16.08 -1.99 21.83
CA GLY A 610 -15.44 -0.99 22.69
C GLY A 610 -15.83 0.46 22.37
N GLU A 611 -15.14 1.40 23.02
CA GLU A 611 -15.35 2.83 22.81
C GLU A 611 -14.71 3.27 21.50
N ALA A 612 -15.44 4.02 20.67
CA ALA A 612 -14.93 4.49 19.39
C ALA A 612 -15.60 5.79 18.92
N GLY A 613 -14.84 6.58 18.17
CA GLY A 613 -15.35 7.69 17.37
C GLY A 613 -15.96 7.23 16.03
N VAL A 614 -16.99 7.96 15.59
CA VAL A 614 -17.60 7.84 14.26
C VAL A 614 -17.80 9.24 13.70
N LYS A 615 -17.18 9.55 12.57
CA LYS A 615 -17.37 10.83 11.86
C LYS A 615 -17.92 10.58 10.46
N LEU A 616 -19.07 11.19 10.17
CA LEU A 616 -19.82 11.06 8.92
C LEU A 616 -20.12 12.45 8.37
N GLN A 617 -19.17 13.01 7.62
CA GLN A 617 -19.23 14.40 7.18
C GLN A 617 -19.21 14.52 5.66
N GLY A 618 -20.13 15.29 5.10
CA GLY A 618 -20.05 15.82 3.73
C GLY A 618 -19.44 17.22 3.68
N PHE A 619 -19.36 17.77 2.47
CA PHE A 619 -18.83 19.10 2.24
C PHE A 619 -19.92 20.17 2.33
N GLU A 620 -19.75 21.11 3.24
CA GLU A 620 -20.66 22.24 3.50
C GLU A 620 -20.41 23.39 2.52
N ALA A 621 -21.48 23.97 1.98
CA ALA A 621 -21.41 25.29 1.37
C ALA A 621 -21.25 26.38 2.45
N ASN A 622 -20.25 27.26 2.31
CA ASN A 622 -19.93 28.46 3.12
C ASN A 622 -18.78 28.38 4.15
N THR A 623 -17.93 27.35 4.16
CA THR A 623 -16.63 27.47 4.84
C THR A 623 -15.69 28.37 4.01
N GLY A 624 -15.80 29.70 4.16
CA GLY A 624 -14.87 30.66 3.55
C GLY A 624 -15.47 31.77 2.69
N GLY A 625 -16.80 31.96 2.68
CA GLY A 625 -17.44 33.10 1.98
C GLY A 625 -17.53 32.96 0.45
N TYR A 626 -17.31 31.76 -0.08
CA TYR A 626 -17.56 31.42 -1.49
C TYR A 626 -19.02 30.95 -1.64
N GLY A 627 -19.71 31.32 -2.73
CA GLY A 627 -21.08 30.89 -3.02
C GLY A 627 -21.11 29.60 -3.85
N GLU A 628 -21.63 28.49 -3.29
CA GLU A 628 -21.18 27.14 -3.71
C GLU A 628 -22.25 26.04 -3.69
N PRO A 629 -22.04 24.92 -4.42
CA PRO A 629 -22.79 23.68 -4.26
C PRO A 629 -22.41 22.96 -2.95
N ALA A 630 -23.42 22.42 -2.24
CA ALA A 630 -23.21 21.51 -1.12
C ALA A 630 -23.12 20.06 -1.64
N PHE A 631 -22.16 19.29 -1.14
CA PHE A 631 -22.01 17.86 -1.43
C PHE A 631 -22.18 17.03 -0.16
N PRO A 632 -23.43 16.73 0.23
CA PRO A 632 -23.67 15.86 1.36
C PRO A 632 -23.04 14.48 1.15
N LEU A 633 -22.46 13.92 2.21
CA LEU A 633 -22.05 12.52 2.23
C LEU A 633 -23.28 11.64 2.00
N ALA A 634 -23.31 10.89 0.90
CA ALA A 634 -24.40 9.94 0.63
C ALA A 634 -23.93 8.51 0.93
N MET A 635 -24.52 7.89 1.97
CA MET A 635 -24.09 6.58 2.46
C MET A 635 -25.27 5.72 2.93
N THR A 636 -25.19 4.41 2.67
CA THR A 636 -26.09 3.40 3.24
C THR A 636 -25.37 2.56 4.29
N LEU A 637 -25.95 2.44 5.48
CA LEU A 637 -25.49 1.56 6.55
C LEU A 637 -26.55 0.47 6.76
N THR A 638 -26.18 -0.77 6.48
CA THR A 638 -27.00 -1.96 6.69
C THR A 638 -26.30 -2.88 7.67
N ASP A 639 -26.95 -3.23 8.78
CA ASP A 639 -26.35 -4.10 9.79
C ASP A 639 -25.00 -3.56 10.29
N VAL A 640 -25.00 -2.31 10.79
CA VAL A 640 -23.82 -1.66 11.38
C VAL A 640 -24.06 -1.43 12.85
N VAL A 641 -23.34 -2.16 13.70
CA VAL A 641 -23.68 -2.29 15.12
C VAL A 641 -22.44 -2.21 16.02
N ALA A 642 -22.60 -1.56 17.17
CA ALA A 642 -21.65 -1.57 18.27
C ALA A 642 -22.15 -2.48 19.41
N ASP A 643 -21.24 -3.08 20.18
CA ASP A 643 -21.57 -3.80 21.40
C ASP A 643 -21.96 -2.86 22.55
N THR A 644 -21.32 -1.70 22.63
CA THR A 644 -21.59 -0.61 23.57
C THR A 644 -21.98 0.67 22.82
N PRO A 645 -23.19 0.75 22.23
CA PRO A 645 -23.59 1.90 21.39
C PRO A 645 -23.59 3.23 22.13
N ASP A 646 -23.84 3.23 23.44
CA ASP A 646 -23.82 4.44 24.28
C ASP A 646 -22.41 5.03 24.47
N SER A 647 -21.36 4.24 24.22
CA SER A 647 -19.96 4.68 24.26
C SER A 647 -19.44 5.14 22.89
N ILE A 648 -20.28 5.13 21.85
CA ILE A 648 -19.89 5.58 20.52
C ILE A 648 -20.12 7.09 20.39
N SER A 649 -19.04 7.82 20.11
CA SER A 649 -19.13 9.27 19.83
C SER A 649 -19.37 9.51 18.34
N VAL A 650 -20.56 10.01 17.99
CA VAL A 650 -20.93 10.30 16.59
C VAL A 650 -20.88 11.80 16.31
N ILE A 651 -20.18 12.17 15.23
CA ILE A 651 -20.24 13.49 14.61
C ILE A 651 -20.76 13.33 13.18
N ALA A 652 -21.92 13.89 12.90
CA ALA A 652 -22.50 13.93 11.55
C ALA A 652 -22.84 15.36 11.12
N SER A 653 -22.49 15.69 9.88
CA SER A 653 -22.79 17.00 9.25
C SER A 653 -22.84 16.84 7.74
N ASP A 654 -23.79 17.51 7.07
CA ASP A 654 -23.94 17.42 5.61
C ASP A 654 -23.99 15.98 5.13
N ALA A 655 -24.98 15.23 5.57
CA ALA A 655 -25.04 13.80 5.30
C ALA A 655 -26.45 13.36 4.97
N ASN A 656 -26.57 12.57 3.90
CA ASN A 656 -27.76 11.84 3.52
C ASN A 656 -27.51 10.36 3.82
N LEU A 657 -28.03 9.90 4.96
CA LEU A 657 -27.76 8.58 5.50
C LEU A 657 -29.00 7.69 5.39
N THR A 658 -28.83 6.50 4.83
CA THR A 658 -29.86 5.46 4.84
C THR A 658 -29.48 4.40 5.87
N LEU A 659 -30.32 4.20 6.88
CA LEU A 659 -30.05 3.27 7.98
C LEU A 659 -30.99 2.06 7.91
N ARG A 660 -30.42 0.86 7.97
CA ARG A 660 -31.15 -0.41 8.02
C ARG A 660 -30.49 -1.28 9.10
N ASN A 661 -31.21 -1.53 10.21
CA ASN A 661 -30.68 -2.30 11.35
C ASN A 661 -29.32 -1.78 11.89
N VAL A 662 -29.29 -0.50 12.24
CA VAL A 662 -28.10 0.20 12.78
C VAL A 662 -28.37 0.58 14.22
N ASN A 663 -27.40 0.40 15.13
CA ASN A 663 -27.56 0.79 16.55
C ASN A 663 -26.66 1.96 16.98
N LEU A 664 -25.89 2.54 16.05
CA LEU A 664 -25.07 3.72 16.31
C LEU A 664 -25.95 4.94 16.61
N PRO A 665 -25.55 5.86 17.51
CA PRO A 665 -26.34 7.02 17.90
C PRO A 665 -26.35 8.12 16.81
N ILE A 666 -26.93 7.81 15.65
CA ILE A 666 -27.06 8.67 14.48
C ILE A 666 -28.47 9.26 14.45
N PHE A 667 -28.57 10.59 14.38
CA PHE A 667 -29.84 11.31 14.41
C PHE A 667 -29.93 12.34 13.27
N ALA A 668 -31.13 12.56 12.75
CA ALA A 668 -31.38 13.68 11.84
C ALA A 668 -31.15 15.01 12.55
N SER A 669 -30.59 15.99 11.84
CA SER A 669 -30.30 17.33 12.39
C SER A 669 -30.46 18.39 11.31
N THR A 670 -31.44 19.27 11.46
CA THR A 670 -31.61 20.41 10.55
C THR A 670 -30.44 21.40 10.67
N ALA A 671 -29.93 21.61 11.90
CA ALA A 671 -28.83 22.54 12.16
C ALA A 671 -27.52 22.12 11.45
N ASN A 672 -27.24 20.81 11.42
CA ASN A 672 -26.05 20.26 10.77
C ASN A 672 -26.33 19.67 9.38
N ARG A 673 -27.54 19.88 8.83
CA ARG A 673 -27.99 19.33 7.54
C ARG A 673 -27.77 17.82 7.39
N VAL A 674 -28.19 17.07 8.40
CA VAL A 674 -28.18 15.60 8.39
C VAL A 674 -29.59 15.09 8.13
N VAL A 675 -29.76 14.39 7.01
CA VAL A 675 -30.99 13.68 6.64
C VAL A 675 -30.79 12.19 6.88
N VAL A 676 -31.74 11.57 7.57
CA VAL A 676 -31.73 10.14 7.87
C VAL A 676 -33.00 9.49 7.31
N ASP A 677 -32.85 8.52 6.42
CA ASP A 677 -33.90 7.59 6.02
C ASP A 677 -33.76 6.27 6.78
N GLY A 678 -34.69 6.02 7.70
CA GLY A 678 -34.66 4.90 8.64
C GLY A 678 -34.55 5.36 10.09
N THR A 679 -34.29 4.43 11.00
CA THR A 679 -34.17 4.74 12.44
C THR A 679 -33.10 3.85 13.03
N ALA A 680 -32.16 4.45 13.77
CA ALA A 680 -31.22 3.69 14.57
C ALA A 680 -31.98 3.00 15.73
N THR A 681 -31.72 1.71 15.95
CA THR A 681 -32.37 0.92 17.00
C THR A 681 -31.34 0.24 17.87
N HIS A 682 -31.42 0.43 19.19
CA HIS A 682 -30.50 -0.19 20.16
C HIS A 682 -30.68 -1.72 20.28
N ASN A 683 -31.66 -2.31 19.60
CA ASN A 683 -31.99 -3.74 19.71
C ASN A 683 -31.11 -4.64 18.82
N ALA A 684 -30.36 -4.07 17.87
CA ALA A 684 -29.46 -4.82 17.01
C ALA A 684 -28.18 -5.21 17.78
N ARG A 685 -27.80 -6.49 17.74
CA ARG A 685 -26.63 -7.02 18.47
C ARG A 685 -25.56 -7.48 17.47
N PRO A 686 -24.26 -7.22 17.73
CA PRO A 686 -23.15 -7.68 16.88
C PRO A 686 -23.22 -9.15 16.44
N ALA A 687 -23.50 -10.06 17.38
CA ALA A 687 -23.56 -11.50 17.10
C ALA A 687 -24.63 -11.93 16.08
N ASN A 688 -25.62 -11.07 15.81
CA ASN A 688 -26.68 -11.34 14.82
C ASN A 688 -26.38 -10.74 13.44
N VAL A 689 -25.25 -10.04 13.31
CA VAL A 689 -24.85 -9.28 12.13
C VAL A 689 -23.61 -9.90 11.48
N VAL A 690 -22.57 -10.13 12.26
CA VAL A 690 -21.30 -10.70 11.81
C VAL A 690 -20.63 -11.40 12.99
N ASP A 691 -20.03 -12.57 12.76
CA ASP A 691 -19.31 -13.32 13.79
C ASP A 691 -17.83 -12.91 13.81
N CYS A 692 -17.44 -12.24 14.89
CA CYS A 692 -16.07 -11.77 15.12
C CYS A 692 -15.24 -12.67 16.04
N SER A 693 -15.74 -13.85 16.43
CA SER A 693 -15.07 -14.76 17.37
C SER A 693 -13.73 -15.30 16.88
N LYS A 694 -13.44 -15.18 15.57
CA LYS A 694 -12.18 -15.56 14.92
C LYS A 694 -11.50 -14.41 14.18
N ALA A 695 -12.07 -13.21 14.23
CA ALA A 695 -11.55 -12.06 13.46
C ALA A 695 -10.21 -11.57 14.01
N PHE A 696 -10.08 -11.54 15.34
CA PHE A 696 -8.93 -10.96 16.02
C PHE A 696 -7.92 -12.05 16.37
N VAL A 697 -6.80 -12.08 15.65
CA VAL A 697 -5.69 -13.01 15.83
C VAL A 697 -4.44 -12.23 16.24
N ASP A 698 -3.47 -12.91 16.85
CA ASP A 698 -2.19 -12.28 17.16
C ASP A 698 -1.42 -11.95 15.87
N PHE A 699 -0.66 -10.85 15.90
CA PHE A 699 0.25 -10.54 14.80
C PHE A 699 1.24 -11.71 14.66
N PRO A 700 1.32 -12.36 13.48
CA PRO A 700 2.14 -13.55 13.31
C PRO A 700 3.59 -13.21 13.57
N GLY A 701 4.31 -14.12 14.25
CA GLY A 701 5.74 -13.98 14.43
C GLY A 701 6.44 -13.72 13.09
N ILE A 702 7.55 -13.00 13.14
CA ILE A 702 8.31 -12.57 11.95
C ILE A 702 8.61 -13.76 11.02
N ASP A 703 8.91 -14.95 11.59
CA ASP A 703 9.19 -16.19 10.85
C ASP A 703 8.01 -17.21 10.80
N GLN A 704 6.83 -16.86 11.32
CA GLN A 704 5.65 -17.73 11.34
C GLN A 704 4.80 -17.52 10.07
N SER A 705 4.40 -18.59 9.39
CA SER A 705 3.38 -18.50 8.34
C SER A 705 1.97 -18.38 8.93
N ASN A 706 0.98 -18.16 8.07
CA ASN A 706 -0.40 -17.83 8.46
C ASN A 706 -1.04 -18.81 9.49
N PRO A 707 -2.08 -18.39 10.22
CA PRO A 707 -2.74 -19.17 11.27
C PRO A 707 -3.59 -20.34 10.76
N PHE A 708 -3.74 -20.54 9.44
CA PHE A 708 -4.52 -21.63 8.84
C PHE A 708 -3.73 -22.91 8.59
N GLY A 709 -2.50 -22.99 9.09
CA GLY A 709 -1.81 -24.28 9.16
C GLY A 709 -1.43 -24.88 7.80
N THR A 710 -1.15 -24.05 6.78
CA THR A 710 -0.14 -24.45 5.79
C THR A 710 1.23 -24.40 6.47
N THR A 711 1.46 -25.33 7.40
CA THR A 711 2.80 -25.82 7.66
C THR A 711 3.33 -26.28 6.32
N TRP A 712 4.38 -25.61 5.85
CA TRP A 712 5.32 -26.22 4.91
C TRP A 712 5.67 -27.57 5.52
N ALA A 713 5.04 -28.63 5.00
CA ALA A 713 5.54 -29.95 5.28
C ALA A 713 7.02 -29.90 4.87
N PRO A 714 7.96 -30.24 5.77
CA PRO A 714 9.31 -30.48 5.32
C PRO A 714 9.21 -31.70 4.41
N SER A 715 9.25 -31.48 3.09
CA SER A 715 9.63 -32.56 2.19
C SER A 715 11.10 -32.83 2.50
N LEU A 716 11.30 -33.90 3.26
CA LEU A 716 12.54 -34.66 3.56
C LEU A 716 13.83 -34.16 2.91
#